data_AF-A0A1R1ARY8-F1
#
_entry.id   AF-A0A1R1ARY8-F1
#
_cell.length_a   1.000
_cell.length_b   1.000
_cell.length_c   1.000
_cell.angle_alpha   90.00
_cell.angle_beta   90.00
_cell.angle_gamma   90.00
#
_symmetry.space_group_name_H-M   'P 1'
#
loop_
_entity.id
_entity.type
_entity.pdbx_description
1 polymer ?
#
loop_
_entity_poly.entity_id
_entity_poly.type
_entity_poly.pdbx_seq_one_letter_code
_entity_poly.pdbx_strand_id
1 'polypeptide(L)'
;MRRMNDKYTAQADTWYQLAEQKAAQYFETLNEQVKNKTYVTTLTEDIQLWKKNHIQHYSLLSFFSKGKKKPDSRDYHRYIWWLNYSGKLDEYLDRSVSYIYMRDLGKALDSPETQLRIQRVIADVKSHFIQPSSTNGGEQPDFMTLAGLYRWAQKEGIENAIIWVINKLKSVSSNIPKEMSSEHAVRKLIKIIIGVMLHVIEEMDDQVLPAERARRLDESVRLGYSYGLTYPFIDDLLDSGVLKAEEKEQYSTMIRTSLLSGSVPQLGEWSGNNFKFVQYVHAELSDAFEYIKKYQRPETQQTFFEQSYVFFHSQDLDRVKDLTNVTYTNKDLYLPIILKSSSSRLIVRSVISASLDEGFDNRTFYYGIYNQLADDLADMFDDMKDGAVTPYTYYLKYHEQRSDLINPFELYWSVISYLIHSVYYSDAKTREVILDRAFNGLKRLKERIGTEKYNEIMAVFASGDPDFNRLIQHVVQKADDVDFFDKLLRDQMVTVLKSNRNEKEQFLSTVKAAREQINNLLPIHKSNEIPPMKELLIDAANYSLEGDGKRLRPILAWVMGINEYGLHASTIVPLLKSLEYMHTASLIFDDLPTQDNASTRRGRPTLHQVHDSATAELTGLFLTQKAIEEQSSLEQFDPKTVLTLMQYSSQRAGEMCMGQAMDLHSKGKALTLEQLNMMCFYKTGIAFEASLVMPAILAQVKPSEIAILKKYAYHAGIAFQIKDDLLDSEGDLQLLGKPIGQDVENNNSTFVTILGLDGARKEMWEHFCLAMEALKEMPRNPAFLKQLLNYIISRDF
;
A
#
# COMPACT_ATOMS: atom_id res chain seq x y z
N MET A 1 5.19 23.99 -37.05
CA MET A 1 4.46 22.79 -36.58
C MET A 1 4.54 21.61 -37.55
N ARG A 2 4.08 21.66 -38.83
CA ARG A 2 4.20 20.52 -39.78
C ARG A 2 5.62 19.94 -39.94
N ARG A 3 6.64 20.76 -40.21
CA ARG A 3 8.05 20.30 -40.35
C ARG A 3 8.69 19.75 -39.05
N MET A 4 8.17 20.11 -37.87
CA MET A 4 8.61 19.50 -36.60
C MET A 4 7.95 18.15 -36.41
N ASN A 5 6.63 18.04 -36.70
CA ASN A 5 5.90 16.78 -36.69
C ASN A 5 6.56 15.72 -37.57
N ASP A 6 6.95 16.07 -38.80
CA ASP A 6 7.56 15.12 -39.74
C ASP A 6 8.91 14.56 -39.23
N LYS A 7 9.69 15.37 -38.49
CA LYS A 7 10.98 14.94 -37.91
C LYS A 7 10.78 14.00 -36.71
N TYR A 8 9.80 14.29 -35.86
CA TYR A 8 9.47 13.44 -34.71
C TYR A 8 8.88 12.10 -35.16
N THR A 9 8.00 12.09 -36.16
CA THR A 9 7.45 10.85 -36.72
C THR A 9 8.53 9.98 -37.36
N ALA A 10 9.43 10.56 -38.17
CA ALA A 10 10.53 9.80 -38.78
C ALA A 10 11.49 9.19 -37.73
N GLN A 11 11.74 9.91 -36.64
CA GLN A 11 12.57 9.42 -35.52
C GLN A 11 11.87 8.30 -34.75
N ALA A 12 10.58 8.46 -34.47
CA ALA A 12 9.74 7.45 -33.82
C ALA A 12 9.70 6.13 -34.60
N ASP A 13 9.49 6.23 -35.91
CA ASP A 13 9.47 5.10 -36.83
C ASP A 13 10.83 4.40 -36.86
N THR A 14 11.92 5.16 -36.85
CA THR A 14 13.28 4.61 -36.83
C THR A 14 13.54 3.82 -35.53
N TRP A 15 13.20 4.40 -34.37
CA TRP A 15 13.34 3.75 -33.07
C TRP A 15 12.59 2.42 -33.02
N TYR A 16 11.32 2.43 -33.44
CA TYR A 16 10.51 1.22 -33.44
C TYR A 16 11.02 0.18 -34.42
N GLN A 17 11.39 0.57 -35.64
CA GLN A 17 11.91 -0.34 -36.66
C GLN A 17 13.18 -1.06 -36.21
N LEU A 18 14.12 -0.35 -35.54
CA LEU A 18 15.34 -0.98 -35.02
C LEU A 18 15.03 -2.00 -33.94
N ALA A 19 14.13 -1.66 -33.00
CA ALA A 19 13.71 -2.58 -31.96
C ALA A 19 12.97 -3.80 -32.56
N GLU A 20 12.08 -3.57 -33.51
CA GLU A 20 11.32 -4.60 -34.23
C GLU A 20 12.25 -5.54 -35.01
N GLN A 21 13.30 -5.03 -35.67
CA GLN A 21 14.30 -5.86 -36.33
C GLN A 21 15.01 -6.79 -35.35
N LYS A 22 15.42 -6.27 -34.17
CA LYS A 22 16.03 -7.09 -33.11
C LYS A 22 15.06 -8.16 -32.60
N ALA A 23 13.80 -7.80 -32.38
CA ALA A 23 12.76 -8.74 -31.96
C ALA A 23 12.49 -9.80 -33.04
N ALA A 24 12.47 -9.41 -34.31
CA ALA A 24 12.27 -10.31 -35.45
C ALA A 24 13.41 -11.32 -35.58
N GLN A 25 14.67 -10.90 -35.47
CA GLN A 25 15.83 -11.80 -35.48
C GLN A 25 15.78 -12.80 -34.31
N TYR A 26 15.43 -12.33 -33.12
CA TYR A 26 15.27 -13.20 -31.97
C TYR A 26 14.14 -14.22 -32.18
N PHE A 27 12.98 -13.74 -32.63
CA PHE A 27 11.83 -14.58 -32.91
C PHE A 27 12.09 -15.61 -34.01
N GLU A 28 12.81 -15.24 -35.07
CA GLU A 28 13.22 -16.16 -36.13
C GLU A 28 14.13 -17.26 -35.60
N THR A 29 15.08 -16.93 -34.73
CA THR A 29 15.93 -17.91 -34.05
C THR A 29 15.11 -18.90 -33.21
N LEU A 30 14.15 -18.42 -32.43
CA LEU A 30 13.26 -19.28 -31.65
C LEU A 30 12.38 -20.15 -32.54
N ASN A 31 11.83 -19.59 -33.63
CA ASN A 31 11.01 -20.32 -34.58
C ASN A 31 11.80 -21.45 -35.27
N GLU A 32 13.07 -21.21 -35.63
CA GLU A 32 13.94 -22.27 -36.16
C GLU A 32 14.16 -23.40 -35.14
N GLN A 33 14.38 -23.06 -33.86
CA GLN A 33 14.49 -24.08 -32.81
C GLN A 33 13.20 -24.88 -32.64
N VAL A 34 12.04 -24.23 -32.73
CA VAL A 34 10.73 -24.90 -32.65
C VAL A 34 10.53 -25.85 -33.84
N LYS A 35 10.80 -25.38 -35.07
CA LYS A 35 10.68 -26.19 -36.29
C LYS A 35 11.60 -27.41 -36.28
N ASN A 36 12.84 -27.21 -35.83
CA ASN A 36 13.85 -28.27 -35.78
C ASN A 36 13.80 -29.10 -34.49
N LYS A 37 12.93 -28.75 -33.54
CA LYS A 37 12.80 -29.38 -32.21
C LYS A 37 14.11 -29.45 -31.42
N THR A 38 15.07 -28.56 -31.69
CA THR A 38 16.40 -28.61 -31.06
C THR A 38 16.33 -28.38 -29.55
N TYR A 39 15.35 -27.59 -29.09
CA TYR A 39 15.11 -27.34 -27.68
C TYR A 39 14.76 -28.62 -26.90
N VAL A 40 14.16 -29.63 -27.55
CA VAL A 40 13.70 -30.86 -26.88
C VAL A 40 14.88 -31.67 -26.37
N THR A 41 15.86 -31.95 -27.23
CA THR A 41 17.04 -32.74 -26.86
C THR A 41 17.82 -32.05 -25.76
N THR A 42 18.08 -30.75 -25.93
CA THR A 42 18.86 -29.97 -24.99
C THR A 42 18.16 -29.85 -23.63
N LEU A 43 16.87 -29.49 -23.60
CA LEU A 43 16.14 -29.40 -22.33
C LEU A 43 15.89 -30.76 -21.69
N THR A 44 15.82 -31.84 -22.46
CA THR A 44 15.73 -33.19 -21.87
C THR A 44 16.94 -33.46 -20.98
N GLU A 45 18.15 -33.11 -21.42
CA GLU A 45 19.37 -33.25 -20.62
C GLU A 45 19.34 -32.36 -19.37
N ASP A 46 18.97 -31.08 -19.54
CA ASP A 46 18.85 -30.13 -18.43
C ASP A 46 17.85 -30.58 -17.37
N ILE A 47 16.70 -31.09 -17.78
CA ILE A 47 15.66 -31.58 -16.88
C ILE A 47 16.15 -32.83 -16.16
N GLN A 48 16.90 -33.71 -16.81
CA GLN A 48 17.49 -34.88 -16.14
C GLN A 48 18.55 -34.48 -15.11
N LEU A 49 19.35 -33.44 -15.39
CA LEU A 49 20.27 -32.86 -14.41
C LEU A 49 19.50 -32.24 -13.23
N TRP A 50 18.47 -31.45 -13.50
CA TRP A 50 17.61 -30.84 -12.49
C TRP A 50 16.93 -31.88 -11.59
N LYS A 51 16.43 -32.97 -12.17
CA LYS A 51 15.76 -34.07 -11.45
C LYS A 51 16.63 -34.71 -10.38
N LYS A 52 17.95 -34.84 -10.62
CA LYS A 52 18.88 -35.48 -9.66
C LYS A 52 18.87 -34.78 -8.30
N ASN A 53 18.62 -33.47 -8.27
CA ASN A 53 18.63 -32.67 -7.05
C ASN A 53 17.22 -32.51 -6.43
N HIS A 54 16.14 -32.69 -7.21
CA HIS A 54 14.78 -32.31 -6.81
C HIS A 54 13.80 -33.49 -6.65
N ILE A 55 14.16 -34.69 -7.11
CA ILE A 55 13.33 -35.89 -6.96
C ILE A 55 14.11 -36.89 -6.10
N GLN A 56 13.84 -36.93 -4.79
CA GLN A 56 14.43 -37.94 -3.90
C GLN A 56 13.90 -39.34 -4.24
N HIS A 57 14.82 -40.30 -4.42
CA HIS A 57 14.48 -41.72 -4.35
C HIS A 57 14.21 -42.07 -2.87
N TYR A 58 12.95 -42.35 -2.54
CA TYR A 58 12.55 -42.77 -1.19
C TYR A 58 13.36 -44.00 -0.73
N SER A 59 14.19 -43.80 0.30
CA SER A 59 14.70 -44.89 1.14
C SER A 59 13.57 -45.36 2.08
N LEU A 60 13.45 -46.68 2.24
CA LEU A 60 12.45 -47.39 3.07
C LEU A 60 12.39 -46.95 4.55
N LEU A 61 13.29 -46.07 5.00
CA LEU A 61 13.37 -45.54 6.36
C LEU A 61 12.49 -44.30 6.63
N SER A 62 11.90 -43.66 5.62
CA SER A 62 11.03 -42.48 5.82
C SER A 62 9.64 -42.79 6.41
N PHE A 63 9.29 -44.08 6.56
CA PHE A 63 8.01 -44.54 7.10
C PHE A 63 7.76 -44.14 8.58
N PHE A 64 8.79 -43.68 9.28
CA PHE A 64 8.71 -43.25 10.69
C PHE A 64 8.70 -41.73 10.92
N SER A 65 8.77 -40.92 9.87
CA SER A 65 8.59 -39.46 10.01
C SER A 65 7.10 -39.12 9.89
N LYS A 66 6.42 -39.01 11.04
CA LYS A 66 5.14 -38.26 11.14
C LYS A 66 5.45 -36.77 10.94
N GLY A 67 5.71 -36.35 9.70
CA GLY A 67 5.83 -34.95 9.32
C GLY A 67 4.48 -34.26 9.47
N LYS A 68 4.41 -33.20 10.29
CA LYS A 68 3.23 -32.34 10.37
C LYS A 68 2.89 -31.79 8.97
N LYS A 69 1.61 -31.84 8.61
CA LYS A 69 1.05 -31.38 7.33
C LYS A 69 1.58 -29.97 6.98
N LYS A 70 2.02 -29.75 5.74
CA LYS A 70 2.48 -28.44 5.23
C LYS A 70 1.41 -27.36 5.55
N PRO A 71 1.75 -26.29 6.29
CA PRO A 71 0.80 -25.21 6.57
C PRO A 71 0.49 -24.41 5.30
N ASP A 72 -0.68 -23.78 5.25
CA ASP A 72 -1.07 -22.87 4.16
C ASP A 72 -0.09 -21.69 4.10
N SER A 73 0.44 -21.38 2.90
CA SER A 73 1.31 -20.23 2.64
C SER A 73 0.68 -18.87 3.00
N ARG A 74 -0.66 -18.81 3.16
CA ARG A 74 -1.36 -17.62 3.67
C ARG A 74 -1.02 -17.31 5.12
N ASP A 75 -0.67 -18.32 5.92
CA ASP A 75 -0.12 -18.17 7.27
C ASP A 75 1.41 -18.17 7.20
N TYR A 76 1.93 -17.04 6.73
CA TYR A 76 3.34 -16.80 6.48
C TYR A 76 4.26 -17.22 7.63
N HIS A 77 3.92 -16.86 8.87
CA HIS A 77 4.75 -17.13 10.04
C HIS A 77 4.89 -18.62 10.27
N ARG A 78 3.77 -19.36 10.19
CA ARG A 78 3.81 -20.82 10.28
C ARG A 78 4.57 -21.43 9.11
N TYR A 79 4.49 -20.85 7.92
CA TYR A 79 5.18 -21.33 6.73
C TYR A 79 6.70 -21.15 6.80
N ILE A 80 7.20 -19.95 7.11
CA ILE A 80 8.64 -19.70 7.27
C ILE A 80 9.21 -20.45 8.46
N TRP A 81 8.47 -20.51 9.59
CA TRP A 81 8.90 -21.30 10.74
C TRP A 81 8.98 -22.79 10.38
N TRP A 82 8.02 -23.32 9.62
CA TRP A 82 8.06 -24.69 9.12
C TRP A 82 9.24 -24.92 8.17
N LEU A 83 9.56 -23.98 7.27
CA LEU A 83 10.75 -24.05 6.41
C LEU A 83 12.03 -24.07 7.24
N ASN A 84 12.13 -23.22 8.27
CA ASN A 84 13.29 -23.18 9.16
C ASN A 84 13.43 -24.49 9.95
N TYR A 85 12.34 -24.96 10.56
CA TYR A 85 12.30 -26.19 11.34
C TYR A 85 12.59 -27.44 10.49
N SER A 86 12.16 -27.45 9.22
CA SER A 86 12.41 -28.53 8.28
C SER A 86 13.78 -28.45 7.58
N GLY A 87 14.60 -27.44 7.89
CA GLY A 87 15.92 -27.23 7.27
C GLY A 87 15.87 -26.77 5.82
N LYS A 88 14.71 -26.35 5.32
CA LYS A 88 14.47 -25.96 3.91
C LYS A 88 14.56 -24.45 3.66
N LEU A 89 14.71 -23.64 4.71
CA LEU A 89 14.66 -22.17 4.59
C LEU A 89 15.81 -21.59 3.76
N ASP A 90 17.03 -22.12 3.91
CA ASP A 90 18.20 -21.59 3.20
C ASP A 90 18.10 -21.80 1.68
N GLU A 91 17.75 -23.01 1.27
CA GLU A 91 17.52 -23.35 -0.14
C GLU A 91 16.35 -22.53 -0.72
N TYR A 92 15.27 -22.37 0.05
CA TYR A 92 14.12 -21.55 -0.33
C TYR A 92 14.50 -20.09 -0.56
N LEU A 93 15.25 -19.49 0.35
CA LEU A 93 15.69 -18.10 0.26
C LEU A 93 16.72 -17.92 -0.86
N ASP A 94 17.69 -18.83 -1.00
CA ASP A 94 18.68 -18.78 -2.07
C ASP A 94 18.04 -18.79 -3.46
N ARG A 95 17.14 -19.75 -3.70
CA ARG A 95 16.36 -19.80 -4.94
C ARG A 95 15.58 -18.52 -5.18
N SER A 96 14.92 -18.02 -4.14
CA SER A 96 14.03 -16.86 -4.26
C SER A 96 14.77 -15.55 -4.51
N VAL A 97 15.84 -15.29 -3.78
CA VAL A 97 16.67 -14.09 -3.94
C VAL A 97 17.42 -14.16 -5.26
N SER A 98 17.96 -15.33 -5.64
CA SER A 98 18.61 -15.51 -6.95
C SER A 98 17.64 -15.24 -8.10
N TYR A 99 16.39 -15.67 -8.00
CA TYR A 99 15.37 -15.35 -8.99
C TYR A 99 15.10 -13.85 -9.09
N ILE A 100 15.03 -13.12 -7.96
CA ILE A 100 14.85 -11.66 -7.96
C ILE A 100 16.05 -10.97 -8.64
N TYR A 101 17.28 -11.38 -8.33
CA TYR A 101 18.49 -10.80 -8.94
C TYR A 101 18.55 -11.06 -10.45
N MET A 102 18.24 -12.28 -10.88
CA MET A 102 18.21 -12.63 -12.30
C MET A 102 17.06 -11.93 -13.03
N ARG A 103 15.84 -12.00 -12.49
CA ARG A 103 14.62 -11.50 -13.12
C ARG A 103 14.54 -9.98 -13.08
N ASP A 104 14.63 -9.39 -11.90
CA ASP A 104 14.32 -7.98 -11.70
C ASP A 104 15.56 -7.13 -11.93
N LEU A 105 16.74 -7.59 -11.46
CA LEU A 105 17.99 -6.83 -11.59
C LEU A 105 18.81 -7.19 -12.84
N GLY A 106 18.41 -8.22 -13.60
CA GLY A 106 19.11 -8.66 -14.82
C GLY A 106 20.55 -9.10 -14.57
N LYS A 107 20.85 -9.61 -13.36
CA LYS A 107 22.20 -10.05 -12.96
C LYS A 107 22.48 -11.48 -13.39
N ALA A 108 23.73 -11.75 -13.77
CA ALA A 108 24.21 -13.09 -14.04
C ALA A 108 24.56 -13.79 -12.71
N LEU A 109 24.04 -14.99 -12.49
CA LEU A 109 24.14 -15.69 -11.19
C LEU A 109 25.49 -16.39 -10.99
N ASP A 110 26.30 -16.49 -12.04
CA ASP A 110 27.68 -16.99 -12.03
C ASP A 110 28.70 -15.92 -11.59
N SER A 111 28.30 -14.64 -11.54
CA SER A 111 29.14 -13.55 -11.06
C SER A 111 29.44 -13.69 -9.55
N PRO A 112 30.73 -13.71 -9.13
CA PRO A 112 31.09 -13.78 -7.72
C PRO A 112 30.53 -12.62 -6.89
N GLU A 113 30.46 -11.42 -7.46
CA GLU A 113 29.88 -10.26 -6.79
C GLU A 113 28.38 -10.47 -6.53
N THR A 114 27.65 -10.91 -7.55
CA THR A 114 26.21 -11.21 -7.44
C THR A 114 25.95 -12.30 -6.40
N GLN A 115 26.76 -13.35 -6.36
CA GLN A 115 26.64 -14.42 -5.35
C GLN A 115 26.86 -13.90 -3.93
N LEU A 116 27.89 -13.08 -3.70
CA LEU A 116 28.14 -12.47 -2.39
C LEU A 116 26.97 -11.59 -1.93
N ARG A 117 26.39 -10.79 -2.83
CA ARG A 117 25.24 -9.92 -2.53
C ARG A 117 23.98 -10.73 -2.23
N ILE A 118 23.70 -11.79 -2.99
CA ILE A 118 22.59 -12.72 -2.72
C ILE A 118 22.72 -13.30 -1.30
N GLN A 119 23.91 -13.77 -0.90
CA GLN A 119 24.12 -14.34 0.43
C GLN A 119 23.90 -13.33 1.57
N ARG A 120 24.29 -12.06 1.37
CA ARG A 120 24.03 -10.98 2.33
C ARG A 120 22.53 -10.71 2.49
N VAL A 121 21.80 -10.58 1.37
CA VAL A 121 20.34 -10.39 1.41
C VAL A 121 19.65 -11.55 2.10
N ILE A 122 20.08 -12.80 1.87
CA ILE A 122 19.55 -13.98 2.57
C ILE A 122 19.80 -13.86 4.08
N ALA A 123 21.01 -13.49 4.50
CA ALA A 123 21.35 -13.31 5.91
C ALA A 123 20.48 -12.23 6.58
N ASP A 124 20.30 -11.09 5.91
CA ASP A 124 19.47 -9.99 6.39
C ASP A 124 18.01 -10.43 6.52
N VAL A 125 17.47 -11.07 5.48
CA VAL A 125 16.11 -11.61 5.47
C VAL A 125 15.90 -12.61 6.61
N LYS A 126 16.85 -13.53 6.84
CA LYS A 126 16.80 -14.50 7.95
C LYS A 126 16.78 -13.80 9.31
N SER A 127 17.58 -12.75 9.49
CA SER A 127 17.64 -12.02 10.77
C SER A 127 16.29 -11.39 11.14
N HIS A 128 15.52 -10.91 10.15
CA HIS A 128 14.20 -10.30 10.38
C HIS A 128 13.10 -11.33 10.62
N PHE A 129 13.21 -12.54 10.06
CA PHE A 129 12.17 -13.57 10.20
C PHE A 129 12.36 -14.56 11.35
N ILE A 130 13.58 -14.71 11.87
CA ILE A 130 13.90 -15.67 12.92
C ILE A 130 13.96 -15.01 14.31
N GLN A 131 13.97 -13.68 14.41
CA GLN A 131 13.87 -13.01 15.69
C GLN A 131 12.49 -13.25 16.33
N PRO A 132 12.42 -13.68 17.61
CA PRO A 132 11.16 -13.98 18.27
C PRO A 132 10.38 -12.69 18.56
N SER A 133 9.43 -12.34 17.71
CA SER A 133 8.38 -11.38 18.06
C SER A 133 7.48 -12.02 19.13
N SER A 134 7.32 -11.33 20.25
CA SER A 134 6.54 -11.69 21.45
C SER A 134 5.28 -12.51 21.18
N THR A 135 5.20 -13.68 21.83
CA THR A 135 4.08 -14.55 22.27
C THR A 135 2.65 -14.52 21.68
N ASN A 136 2.25 -13.60 20.81
CA ASN A 136 0.93 -13.55 20.18
C ASN A 136 1.05 -13.89 18.69
N GLY A 137 0.79 -15.15 18.34
CA GLY A 137 0.97 -15.74 17.01
C GLY A 137 0.01 -15.22 15.92
N GLY A 138 0.05 -13.92 15.63
CA GLY A 138 -0.74 -13.29 14.57
C GLY A 138 -0.31 -11.87 14.16
N GLU A 139 0.76 -11.30 14.71
CA GLU A 139 1.17 -9.94 14.34
C GLU A 139 1.92 -9.88 13.01
N GLN A 140 1.64 -8.86 12.20
CA GLN A 140 2.32 -8.58 10.92
C GLN A 140 3.83 -8.34 11.18
N PRO A 141 4.73 -8.76 10.27
CA PRO A 141 6.15 -8.40 10.37
C PRO A 141 6.30 -6.88 10.45
N ASP A 142 7.17 -6.38 11.33
CA ASP A 142 7.27 -4.94 11.60
C ASP A 142 7.47 -4.10 10.32
N PHE A 143 8.27 -4.58 9.36
CA PHE A 143 8.51 -3.91 8.07
C PHE A 143 7.28 -3.81 7.15
N MET A 144 6.21 -4.57 7.39
CA MET A 144 4.95 -4.52 6.63
C MET A 144 3.93 -3.54 7.21
N THR A 145 4.25 -2.92 8.36
CA THR A 145 3.39 -1.92 9.01
C THR A 145 3.87 -0.51 8.67
N LEU A 146 2.96 0.48 8.71
CA LEU A 146 3.33 1.89 8.52
C LEU A 146 4.36 2.35 9.57
N ALA A 147 4.25 1.88 10.82
CA ALA A 147 5.19 2.20 11.88
C ALA A 147 6.59 1.65 11.61
N GLY A 148 6.71 0.38 11.21
CA GLY A 148 8.02 -0.19 10.89
C GLY A 148 8.63 0.38 9.61
N LEU A 149 7.82 0.71 8.60
CA LEU A 149 8.28 1.44 7.42
C LEU A 149 8.85 2.81 7.80
N TYR A 150 8.20 3.54 8.70
CA TYR A 150 8.69 4.83 9.19
C TYR A 150 9.96 4.68 10.04
N ARG A 151 10.03 3.69 10.93
CA ARG A 151 11.25 3.39 11.71
C ARG A 151 12.44 3.03 10.82
N TRP A 152 12.19 2.26 9.76
CA TRP A 152 13.20 2.01 8.74
C TRP A 152 13.62 3.29 8.02
N ALA A 153 12.66 4.14 7.64
CA ALA A 153 12.95 5.43 7.00
C ALA A 153 13.80 6.34 7.88
N GLN A 154 13.56 6.34 9.20
CA GLN A 154 14.33 7.09 10.19
C GLN A 154 15.77 6.55 10.29
N LYS A 155 15.95 5.22 10.28
CA LYS A 155 17.27 4.59 10.26
C LYS A 155 18.07 4.96 9.00
N GLU A 156 17.41 5.04 7.85
CA GLU A 156 18.04 5.35 6.56
C GLU A 156 18.09 6.86 6.25
N GLY A 157 17.49 7.72 7.08
CA GLY A 157 17.47 9.18 6.91
C GLY A 157 16.56 9.69 5.77
N ILE A 158 15.48 8.97 5.45
CA ILE A 158 14.57 9.26 4.32
C ILE A 158 13.11 9.41 4.74
N GLU A 159 12.83 9.90 5.95
CA GLU A 159 11.46 9.99 6.47
C GLU A 159 10.57 10.84 5.56
N ASN A 160 11.09 11.96 5.04
CA ASN A 160 10.34 12.85 4.16
C ASN A 160 9.90 12.15 2.87
N ALA A 161 10.75 11.31 2.27
CA ALA A 161 10.42 10.55 1.07
C ALA A 161 9.30 9.53 1.33
N ILE A 162 9.36 8.85 2.48
CA ILE A 162 8.36 7.86 2.88
C ILE A 162 7.03 8.52 3.25
N ILE A 163 7.03 9.62 4.00
CA ILE A 163 5.81 10.39 4.26
C ILE A 163 5.18 10.86 2.94
N TRP A 164 6.02 11.40 2.04
CA TRP A 164 5.57 11.87 0.72
C TRP A 164 4.93 10.75 -0.09
N VAL A 165 5.55 9.56 -0.17
CA VAL A 165 5.01 8.45 -0.97
C VAL A 165 3.75 7.86 -0.37
N ILE A 166 3.63 7.80 0.97
CA ILE A 166 2.39 7.39 1.65
C ILE A 166 1.23 8.31 1.26
N ASN A 167 1.45 9.63 1.29
CA ASN A 167 0.44 10.61 0.89
C ASN A 167 0.08 10.50 -0.58
N LYS A 168 1.06 10.32 -1.46
CA LYS A 168 0.86 10.13 -2.90
C LYS A 168 0.10 8.84 -3.23
N LEU A 169 0.40 7.73 -2.56
CA LEU A 169 -0.34 6.46 -2.70
C LEU A 169 -1.79 6.60 -2.22
N LYS A 170 -2.02 7.35 -1.13
CA LYS A 170 -3.37 7.67 -0.67
C LYS A 170 -4.12 8.50 -1.71
N SER A 171 -3.49 9.53 -2.27
CA SER A 171 -4.08 10.37 -3.33
C SER A 171 -4.51 9.55 -4.55
N VAL A 172 -3.63 8.65 -5.02
CA VAL A 172 -3.95 7.74 -6.13
C VAL A 172 -5.15 6.85 -5.77
N SER A 173 -5.12 6.22 -4.59
CA SER A 173 -6.19 5.33 -4.14
C SER A 173 -7.57 6.01 -4.09
N SER A 174 -7.61 7.27 -3.63
CA SER A 174 -8.86 8.04 -3.49
C SER A 174 -9.41 8.57 -4.81
N ASN A 175 -8.57 8.76 -5.83
CA ASN A 175 -8.98 9.32 -7.13
C ASN A 175 -9.26 8.26 -8.20
N ILE A 176 -8.94 6.98 -7.96
CA ILE A 176 -9.24 5.91 -8.90
C ILE A 176 -10.76 5.68 -9.01
N PRO A 177 -11.33 5.68 -10.23
CA PRO A 177 -12.76 5.47 -10.46
C PRO A 177 -13.17 4.01 -10.19
N LYS A 178 -14.47 3.75 -10.00
CA LYS A 178 -14.98 2.43 -9.58
C LYS A 178 -14.77 1.32 -10.61
N GLU A 179 -14.64 1.70 -11.87
CA GLU A 179 -14.37 0.86 -13.02
C GLU A 179 -12.94 0.28 -12.98
N MET A 180 -12.07 0.83 -12.13
CA MET A 180 -10.70 0.38 -11.91
C MET A 180 -10.50 -0.08 -10.46
N SER A 181 -9.59 -1.04 -10.26
CA SER A 181 -9.28 -1.52 -8.91
C SER A 181 -8.17 -0.70 -8.26
N SER A 182 -8.53 0.15 -7.29
CA SER A 182 -7.55 0.93 -6.52
C SER A 182 -6.56 0.06 -5.76
N GLU A 183 -7.00 -1.11 -5.25
CA GLU A 183 -6.12 -2.08 -4.59
C GLU A 183 -5.07 -2.63 -5.55
N HIS A 184 -5.47 -2.97 -6.78
CA HIS A 184 -4.53 -3.47 -7.79
C HIS A 184 -3.53 -2.41 -8.23
N ALA A 185 -4.00 -1.17 -8.43
CA ALA A 185 -3.15 -0.03 -8.77
C ALA A 185 -2.10 0.25 -7.68
N VAL A 186 -2.52 0.41 -6.42
CA VAL A 186 -1.61 0.68 -5.29
C VAL A 186 -0.63 -0.47 -5.08
N ARG A 187 -1.08 -1.71 -5.23
CA ARG A 187 -0.21 -2.90 -5.15
C ARG A 187 0.86 -2.90 -6.25
N LYS A 188 0.49 -2.60 -7.50
CA LYS A 188 1.45 -2.47 -8.62
C LYS A 188 2.45 -1.34 -8.32
N LEU A 189 1.98 -0.18 -7.86
CA LEU A 189 2.85 0.94 -7.49
C LEU A 189 3.89 0.58 -6.43
N ILE A 190 3.45 0.00 -5.30
CA ILE A 190 4.37 -0.42 -4.23
C ILE A 190 5.42 -1.41 -4.76
N LYS A 191 5.00 -2.38 -5.59
CA LYS A 191 5.92 -3.34 -6.21
C LYS A 191 6.98 -2.65 -7.07
N ILE A 192 6.60 -1.67 -7.89
CA ILE A 192 7.54 -0.93 -8.74
C ILE A 192 8.46 -0.05 -7.91
N ILE A 193 7.95 0.63 -6.87
CA ILE A 193 8.77 1.42 -5.94
C ILE A 193 9.86 0.53 -5.32
N ILE A 194 9.49 -0.63 -4.78
CA ILE A 194 10.44 -1.59 -4.21
C ILE A 194 11.44 -2.06 -5.28
N GLY A 195 10.98 -2.38 -6.50
CA GLY A 195 11.86 -2.79 -7.59
C GLY A 195 12.92 -1.75 -7.93
N VAL A 196 12.53 -0.48 -8.05
CA VAL A 196 13.45 0.64 -8.30
C VAL A 196 14.42 0.84 -7.15
N MET A 197 13.94 0.76 -5.90
CA MET A 197 14.80 0.83 -4.71
C MET A 197 15.83 -0.30 -4.69
N LEU A 198 15.45 -1.53 -5.06
CA LEU A 198 16.36 -2.67 -5.11
C LEU A 198 17.49 -2.44 -6.13
N HIS A 199 17.21 -1.88 -7.30
CA HIS A 199 18.27 -1.51 -8.24
C HIS A 199 19.24 -0.48 -7.66
N VAL A 200 18.73 0.54 -6.97
CA VAL A 200 19.58 1.58 -6.38
C VAL A 200 20.41 1.01 -5.22
N ILE A 201 19.83 0.17 -4.37
CA ILE A 201 20.54 -0.55 -3.29
C ILE A 201 21.63 -1.45 -3.87
N GLU A 202 21.36 -2.14 -4.98
CA GLU A 202 22.32 -3.00 -5.66
C GLU A 202 23.52 -2.22 -6.23
N GLU A 203 23.30 -0.99 -6.69
CA GLU A 203 24.39 -0.12 -7.17
C GLU A 203 25.20 0.54 -6.05
N MET A 204 24.73 0.50 -4.81
CA MET A 204 25.46 1.02 -3.66
C MET A 204 26.50 -0.01 -3.18
N ASP A 205 27.70 0.49 -2.87
CA ASP A 205 28.73 -0.26 -2.16
C ASP A 205 28.58 -0.05 -0.63
N ASP A 206 29.16 -0.94 0.17
CA ASP A 206 29.14 -0.88 1.63
C ASP A 206 29.89 0.35 2.20
N GLN A 207 30.69 1.02 1.36
CA GLN A 207 31.48 2.20 1.73
C GLN A 207 30.76 3.53 1.46
N VAL A 208 29.53 3.51 0.94
CA VAL A 208 28.76 4.73 0.65
C VAL A 208 28.47 5.49 1.94
N LEU A 209 28.81 6.78 1.95
CA LEU A 209 28.54 7.66 3.10
C LEU A 209 27.04 7.69 3.43
N PRO A 210 26.63 7.71 4.71
CA PRO A 210 25.22 7.69 5.10
C PRO A 210 24.36 8.77 4.43
N ALA A 211 24.90 9.99 4.26
CA ALA A 211 24.19 11.08 3.59
C ALA A 211 23.93 10.80 2.09
N GLU A 212 24.91 10.22 1.40
CA GLU A 212 24.75 9.84 -0.01
C GLU A 212 23.79 8.66 -0.17
N ARG A 213 23.84 7.70 0.76
CA ARG A 213 22.88 6.59 0.82
C ARG A 213 21.45 7.10 1.00
N ALA A 214 21.22 7.98 1.96
CA ALA A 214 19.91 8.60 2.20
C ALA A 214 19.41 9.34 0.94
N ARG A 215 20.27 10.15 0.31
CA ARG A 215 19.94 10.88 -0.93
C ARG A 215 19.49 9.93 -2.05
N ARG A 216 20.26 8.87 -2.32
CA ARG A 216 19.93 7.90 -3.38
C ARG A 216 18.64 7.13 -3.08
N LEU A 217 18.41 6.76 -1.82
CA LEU A 217 17.18 6.08 -1.41
C LEU A 217 15.95 6.99 -1.55
N ASP A 218 16.02 8.26 -1.14
CA ASP A 218 14.96 9.26 -1.34
C ASP A 218 14.61 9.36 -2.83
N GLU A 219 15.63 9.58 -3.67
CA GLU A 219 15.48 9.68 -5.12
C GLU A 219 14.83 8.42 -5.70
N SER A 220 15.25 7.23 -5.26
CA SER A 220 14.71 5.95 -5.73
C SER A 220 13.22 5.76 -5.39
N VAL A 221 12.76 6.23 -4.22
CA VAL A 221 11.35 6.18 -3.83
C VAL A 221 10.51 7.04 -4.77
N ARG A 222 10.98 8.27 -5.06
CA ARG A 222 10.29 9.20 -5.94
C ARG A 222 10.30 8.77 -7.39
N LEU A 223 11.43 8.25 -7.88
CA LEU A 223 11.55 7.67 -9.23
C LEU A 223 10.65 6.44 -9.37
N GLY A 224 10.65 5.56 -8.36
CA GLY A 224 9.79 4.38 -8.31
C GLY A 224 8.32 4.72 -8.37
N TYR A 225 7.88 5.76 -7.64
CA TYR A 225 6.51 6.26 -7.73
C TYR A 225 6.22 6.83 -9.12
N SER A 226 7.09 7.72 -9.61
CA SER A 226 6.91 8.43 -10.88
C SER A 226 6.82 7.47 -12.07
N TYR A 227 7.75 6.51 -12.15
CA TYR A 227 7.71 5.47 -13.17
C TYR A 227 6.53 4.52 -12.96
N GLY A 228 6.25 4.17 -11.70
CA GLY A 228 5.13 3.29 -11.35
C GLY A 228 3.76 3.81 -11.79
N LEU A 229 3.54 5.14 -11.83
CA LEU A 229 2.27 5.75 -12.26
C LEU A 229 1.84 5.36 -13.67
N THR A 230 2.79 4.96 -14.53
CA THR A 230 2.51 4.47 -15.88
C THR A 230 1.60 3.25 -15.88
N TYR A 231 1.61 2.42 -14.84
CA TYR A 231 0.72 1.27 -14.76
C TYR A 231 -0.74 1.67 -14.51
N PRO A 232 -1.11 2.32 -13.40
CA PRO A 232 -2.51 2.67 -13.17
C PRO A 232 -3.04 3.72 -14.14
N PHE A 233 -2.21 4.68 -14.60
CA PHE A 233 -2.68 5.83 -15.35
C PHE A 233 -2.38 5.81 -16.84
N ILE A 234 -1.65 4.82 -17.34
CA ILE A 234 -1.49 4.61 -18.78
C ILE A 234 -2.02 3.22 -19.14
N ASP A 235 -1.43 2.17 -18.58
CA ASP A 235 -1.76 0.77 -18.88
C ASP A 235 -3.21 0.43 -18.49
N ASP A 236 -3.51 0.38 -17.19
CA ASP A 236 -4.81 0.00 -16.66
C ASP A 236 -5.92 0.98 -17.11
N LEU A 237 -5.61 2.27 -17.25
CA LEU A 237 -6.58 3.28 -17.69
C LEU A 237 -7.00 3.07 -19.16
N LEU A 238 -6.04 2.85 -20.06
CA LEU A 238 -6.33 2.62 -21.48
C LEU A 238 -7.01 1.26 -21.72
N ASP A 239 -6.79 0.28 -20.86
CA ASP A 239 -7.45 -1.03 -20.93
C ASP A 239 -8.84 -1.03 -20.27
N SER A 240 -9.10 -0.10 -19.35
CA SER A 240 -10.39 0.04 -18.67
C SER A 240 -11.53 0.56 -19.57
N GLY A 241 -12.76 0.46 -19.06
CA GLY A 241 -13.94 1.11 -19.64
C GLY A 241 -14.13 2.59 -19.26
N VAL A 242 -13.15 3.22 -18.59
CA VAL A 242 -13.28 4.61 -18.09
C VAL A 242 -13.30 5.61 -19.24
N LEU A 243 -12.46 5.42 -20.25
CA LEU A 243 -12.36 6.33 -21.40
C LEU A 243 -13.11 5.76 -22.61
N LYS A 244 -13.84 6.60 -23.34
CA LYS A 244 -14.42 6.24 -24.65
C LYS A 244 -13.32 6.10 -25.71
N ALA A 245 -13.62 5.47 -26.85
CA ALA A 245 -12.65 5.26 -27.92
C ALA A 245 -11.96 6.56 -28.39
N GLU A 246 -12.71 7.65 -28.57
CA GLU A 246 -12.16 8.97 -28.94
C GLU A 246 -11.25 9.55 -27.83
N GLU A 247 -11.65 9.40 -26.56
CA GLU A 247 -10.86 9.82 -25.40
C GLU A 247 -9.56 9.00 -25.27
N LYS A 248 -9.61 7.69 -25.55
CA LYS A 248 -8.44 6.82 -25.57
C LYS A 248 -7.45 7.26 -26.65
N GLU A 249 -7.92 7.58 -27.86
CA GLU A 249 -7.05 8.05 -28.94
C GLU A 249 -6.43 9.41 -28.62
N GLN A 250 -7.21 10.34 -28.06
CA GLN A 250 -6.72 11.64 -27.59
C GLN A 250 -5.65 11.45 -26.50
N TYR A 251 -5.88 10.56 -25.54
CA TYR A 251 -4.94 10.24 -24.45
C TYR A 251 -3.67 9.56 -24.96
N SER A 252 -3.79 8.58 -25.84
CA SER A 252 -2.64 7.90 -26.47
C SER A 252 -1.80 8.87 -27.30
N THR A 253 -2.44 9.77 -28.05
CA THR A 253 -1.75 10.83 -28.81
C THR A 253 -0.99 11.77 -27.89
N MET A 254 -1.56 12.12 -26.73
CA MET A 254 -0.90 12.94 -25.73
C MET A 254 0.38 12.29 -25.21
N ILE A 255 0.32 11.01 -24.80
CA ILE A 255 1.48 10.26 -24.31
C ILE A 255 2.54 10.16 -25.41
N ARG A 256 2.15 9.80 -26.63
CA ARG A 256 3.04 9.71 -27.79
C ARG A 256 3.76 11.04 -28.04
N THR A 257 3.02 12.14 -27.97
CA THR A 257 3.57 13.49 -28.13
C THR A 257 4.57 13.83 -27.02
N SER A 258 4.27 13.46 -25.77
CA SER A 258 5.19 13.67 -24.64
C SER A 258 6.52 12.94 -24.83
N LEU A 259 6.48 11.68 -25.26
CA LEU A 259 7.67 10.86 -25.50
C LEU A 259 8.51 11.36 -26.67
N LEU A 260 7.87 11.84 -27.74
CA LEU A 260 8.57 12.32 -28.94
C LEU A 260 9.11 13.74 -28.79
N SER A 261 8.36 14.64 -28.13
CA SER A 261 8.77 16.04 -27.95
C SER A 261 9.68 16.26 -26.73
N GLY A 262 9.65 15.35 -25.75
CA GLY A 262 10.32 15.52 -24.47
C GLY A 262 9.63 16.54 -23.55
N SER A 263 8.37 16.87 -23.81
CA SER A 263 7.57 17.83 -23.04
C SER A 263 6.11 17.41 -22.97
N VAL A 264 5.46 17.57 -21.82
CA VAL A 264 4.04 17.22 -21.67
C VAL A 264 3.16 18.34 -22.26
N PRO A 265 2.30 18.03 -23.26
CA PRO A 265 1.40 19.03 -23.83
C PRO A 265 0.31 19.43 -22.82
N GLN A 266 -0.24 20.64 -22.99
CA GLN A 266 -1.39 21.09 -22.20
C GLN A 266 -2.60 20.19 -22.45
N LEU A 267 -3.40 19.97 -21.39
CA LEU A 267 -4.67 19.27 -21.51
C LEU A 267 -5.63 20.10 -22.37
N GLY A 268 -5.98 19.58 -23.56
CA GLY A 268 -6.93 20.22 -24.47
C GLY A 268 -8.38 20.14 -23.97
N GLU A 269 -9.34 20.52 -24.81
CA GLU A 269 -10.75 20.32 -24.50
C GLU A 269 -11.06 18.83 -24.32
N TRP A 270 -11.80 18.50 -23.26
CA TRP A 270 -12.18 17.15 -22.91
C TRP A 270 -13.70 17.08 -22.76
N SER A 271 -14.36 16.37 -23.66
CA SER A 271 -15.82 16.32 -23.75
C SER A 271 -16.48 15.24 -22.87
N GLY A 272 -15.67 14.40 -22.21
CA GLY A 272 -16.15 13.29 -21.40
C GLY A 272 -16.49 13.63 -19.94
N ASN A 273 -17.31 12.78 -19.33
CA ASN A 273 -17.76 12.93 -17.94
C ASN A 273 -16.63 12.75 -16.89
N ASN A 274 -15.45 12.28 -17.32
CA ASN A 274 -14.32 11.96 -16.46
C ASN A 274 -13.25 13.06 -16.40
N PHE A 275 -13.57 14.29 -16.83
CA PHE A 275 -12.61 15.39 -16.92
C PHE A 275 -11.81 15.64 -15.63
N LYS A 276 -12.45 15.65 -14.45
CA LYS A 276 -11.74 15.87 -13.17
C LYS A 276 -10.68 14.80 -12.89
N PHE A 277 -11.00 13.55 -13.21
CA PHE A 277 -10.06 12.43 -13.05
C PHE A 277 -8.92 12.54 -14.07
N VAL A 278 -9.23 12.84 -15.33
CA VAL A 278 -8.21 13.04 -16.38
C VAL A 278 -7.29 14.22 -16.06
N GLN A 279 -7.84 15.30 -15.50
CA GLN A 279 -7.07 16.46 -15.05
C GLN A 279 -6.11 16.09 -13.90
N TYR A 280 -6.59 15.32 -12.92
CA TYR A 280 -5.75 14.79 -11.84
C TYR A 280 -4.62 13.90 -12.39
N VAL A 281 -4.96 12.97 -13.29
CA VAL A 281 -4.00 12.06 -13.91
C VAL A 281 -2.97 12.83 -14.75
N HIS A 282 -3.41 13.80 -15.53
CA HIS A 282 -2.52 14.66 -16.32
C HIS A 282 -1.53 15.39 -15.44
N ALA A 283 -1.97 15.97 -14.31
CA ALA A 283 -1.09 16.65 -13.36
C ALA A 283 -0.06 15.68 -12.74
N GLU A 284 -0.50 14.52 -12.23
CA GLU A 284 0.41 13.53 -11.63
C GLU A 284 1.43 12.96 -12.62
N LEU A 285 1.00 12.64 -13.85
CA LEU A 285 1.92 12.18 -14.89
C LEU A 285 2.85 13.28 -15.40
N SER A 286 2.41 14.54 -15.41
CA SER A 286 3.27 15.68 -15.77
C SER A 286 4.38 15.86 -14.75
N ASP A 287 4.04 15.86 -13.46
CA ASP A 287 5.02 15.96 -12.37
C ASP A 287 6.01 14.79 -12.40
N ALA A 288 5.50 13.57 -12.60
CA ALA A 288 6.33 12.37 -12.71
C ALA A 288 7.30 12.43 -13.91
N PHE A 289 6.81 12.89 -15.06
CA PHE A 289 7.62 13.02 -16.27
C PHE A 289 8.76 14.03 -16.09
N GLU A 290 8.47 15.22 -15.56
CA GLU A 290 9.50 16.23 -15.31
C GLU A 290 10.48 15.80 -14.22
N TYR A 291 10.00 15.07 -13.19
CA TYR A 291 10.86 14.51 -12.15
C TYR A 291 11.87 13.50 -12.72
N ILE A 292 11.40 12.54 -13.53
CA ILE A 292 12.26 11.55 -14.19
C ILE A 292 13.27 12.25 -15.12
N LYS A 293 12.79 13.19 -15.96
CA LYS A 293 13.63 13.92 -16.91
C LYS A 293 14.73 14.73 -16.22
N LYS A 294 14.45 15.35 -15.07
CA LYS A 294 15.45 16.10 -14.29
C LYS A 294 16.55 15.19 -13.72
N TYR A 295 16.23 13.94 -13.45
CA TYR A 295 17.16 12.96 -12.89
C TYR A 295 18.07 12.30 -13.95
N GLN A 296 17.67 12.36 -15.22
CA GLN A 296 18.41 11.72 -16.30
C GLN A 296 19.72 12.43 -16.62
N ARG A 297 20.73 11.63 -16.93
CA ARG A 297 21.98 12.12 -17.50
C ARG A 297 21.80 12.28 -19.02
N PRO A 298 22.54 13.21 -19.66
CA PRO A 298 22.46 13.40 -21.11
C PRO A 298 22.65 12.11 -21.92
N GLU A 299 23.46 11.18 -21.42
CA GLU A 299 23.78 9.91 -22.08
C GLU A 299 22.63 8.88 -21.99
N THR A 300 21.81 8.92 -20.94
CA THR A 300 20.71 7.96 -20.71
C THR A 300 19.35 8.48 -21.19
N GLN A 301 19.24 9.78 -21.45
CA GLN A 301 18.00 10.45 -21.84
C GLN A 301 17.44 9.92 -23.17
N GLN A 302 18.28 9.76 -24.20
CA GLN A 302 17.84 9.22 -25.49
C GLN A 302 17.30 7.79 -25.33
N THR A 303 18.04 6.94 -24.61
CA THR A 303 17.65 5.55 -24.34
C THR A 303 16.32 5.47 -23.61
N PHE A 304 16.06 6.35 -22.63
CA PHE A 304 14.78 6.39 -21.93
C PHE A 304 13.61 6.68 -22.88
N PHE A 305 13.72 7.73 -23.70
CA PHE A 305 12.64 8.11 -24.63
C PHE A 305 12.41 7.04 -25.69
N GLU A 306 13.48 6.47 -26.23
CA GLU A 306 13.42 5.37 -27.18
C GLU A 306 12.71 4.15 -26.57
N GLN A 307 13.17 3.66 -25.41
CA GLN A 307 12.59 2.47 -24.78
C GLN A 307 11.15 2.71 -24.31
N SER A 308 10.83 3.90 -23.82
CA SER A 308 9.47 4.28 -23.42
C SER A 308 8.53 4.38 -24.62
N TYR A 309 9.02 4.89 -25.76
CA TYR A 309 8.24 4.91 -27.00
C TYR A 309 7.99 3.50 -27.54
N VAL A 310 9.03 2.67 -27.61
CA VAL A 310 8.91 1.27 -28.07
C VAL A 310 7.93 0.51 -27.18
N PHE A 311 8.05 0.64 -25.86
CA PHE A 311 7.13 0.03 -24.89
C PHE A 311 5.68 0.45 -25.16
N PHE A 312 5.42 1.76 -25.17
CA PHE A 312 4.07 2.29 -25.32
C PHE A 312 3.46 1.94 -26.69
N HIS A 313 4.23 2.05 -27.77
CA HIS A 313 3.77 1.74 -29.11
C HIS A 313 3.45 0.24 -29.27
N SER A 314 4.28 -0.65 -28.73
CA SER A 314 4.00 -2.09 -28.74
C SER A 314 2.76 -2.46 -27.93
N GLN A 315 2.49 -1.78 -26.81
CA GLN A 315 1.24 -1.98 -26.06
C GLN A 315 0.02 -1.53 -26.87
N ASP A 316 0.11 -0.39 -27.56
CA ASP A 316 -0.97 0.14 -28.38
C ASP A 316 -1.33 -0.79 -29.54
N LEU A 317 -0.32 -1.34 -30.23
CA LEU A 317 -0.48 -2.35 -31.28
C LEU A 317 -1.12 -3.65 -30.77
N ASP A 318 -0.84 -4.02 -29.52
CA ASP A 318 -1.39 -5.22 -28.91
C ASP A 318 -2.85 -5.02 -28.47
N ARG A 319 -3.17 -3.85 -27.91
CA ARG A 319 -4.50 -3.50 -27.38
C ARG A 319 -5.60 -3.50 -28.43
N VAL A 320 -5.29 -3.12 -29.67
CA VAL A 320 -6.27 -3.02 -30.76
C VAL A 320 -6.59 -4.36 -31.43
N LYS A 321 -5.95 -5.46 -31.00
CA LYS A 321 -6.17 -6.77 -31.60
C LYS A 321 -7.54 -7.32 -31.20
N ASP A 322 -8.28 -7.76 -32.22
CA ASP A 322 -9.55 -8.49 -32.06
C ASP A 322 -9.36 -9.99 -32.37
N LEU A 323 -9.78 -10.85 -31.43
CA LEU A 323 -9.72 -12.30 -31.56
C LEU A 323 -10.58 -12.83 -32.73
N THR A 324 -11.53 -12.05 -33.27
CA THR A 324 -12.30 -12.41 -34.47
C THR A 324 -11.51 -12.30 -35.78
N ASN A 325 -10.40 -11.56 -35.79
CA ASN A 325 -9.56 -11.41 -36.96
C ASN A 325 -8.77 -12.72 -37.21
N VAL A 326 -9.00 -13.36 -38.36
CA VAL A 326 -8.37 -14.65 -38.72
C VAL A 326 -7.01 -14.49 -39.41
N THR A 327 -6.57 -13.26 -39.70
CA THR A 327 -5.43 -12.99 -40.61
C THR A 327 -4.14 -12.62 -39.89
N TYR A 328 -4.09 -12.55 -38.56
CA TYR A 328 -2.83 -12.24 -37.87
C TYR A 328 -1.74 -13.27 -38.22
N THR A 329 -0.55 -12.75 -38.50
CA THR A 329 0.65 -13.55 -38.69
C THR A 329 1.29 -13.85 -37.34
N ASN A 330 2.20 -14.83 -37.29
CA ASN A 330 2.98 -15.06 -36.07
C ASN A 330 3.79 -13.81 -35.65
N LYS A 331 4.26 -12.99 -36.60
CA LYS A 331 4.97 -11.74 -36.26
C LYS A 331 4.05 -10.74 -35.54
N ASP A 332 2.81 -10.60 -36.00
CA ASP A 332 1.80 -9.74 -35.34
C ASP A 332 1.51 -10.20 -33.91
N LEU A 333 1.50 -11.51 -33.66
CA LEU A 333 1.25 -12.08 -32.34
C LEU A 333 2.45 -11.92 -31.40
N TYR A 334 3.68 -12.17 -31.85
CA TYR A 334 4.83 -12.28 -30.96
C TYR A 334 5.71 -11.02 -30.88
N LEU A 335 5.90 -10.24 -31.95
CA LEU A 335 6.86 -9.12 -31.91
C LEU A 335 6.45 -8.01 -30.92
N PRO A 336 5.18 -7.52 -30.91
CA PRO A 336 4.75 -6.53 -29.92
C PRO A 336 4.90 -7.04 -28.48
N ILE A 337 4.71 -8.34 -28.27
CA ILE A 337 4.86 -8.99 -26.96
C ILE A 337 6.33 -9.02 -26.51
N ILE A 338 7.26 -9.38 -27.39
CA ILE A 338 8.70 -9.35 -27.10
C ILE A 338 9.12 -7.92 -26.71
N LEU A 339 8.69 -6.93 -27.48
CA LEU A 339 9.05 -5.54 -27.29
C LEU A 339 8.45 -4.96 -26.00
N LYS A 340 7.14 -5.10 -25.77
CA LYS A 340 6.50 -4.55 -24.55
C LYS A 340 7.09 -5.18 -23.28
N SER A 341 7.32 -6.50 -23.28
CA SER A 341 7.81 -7.20 -22.10
C SER A 341 9.28 -6.90 -21.79
N SER A 342 10.12 -6.71 -22.81
CA SER A 342 11.54 -6.35 -22.65
C SER A 342 11.73 -4.87 -22.30
N SER A 343 11.10 -3.95 -23.03
CA SER A 343 11.30 -2.50 -22.84
C SER A 343 10.85 -2.04 -21.45
N SER A 344 9.78 -2.61 -20.88
CA SER A 344 9.36 -2.29 -19.50
C SER A 344 10.45 -2.49 -18.44
N ARG A 345 11.37 -3.43 -18.70
CA ARG A 345 12.49 -3.75 -17.80
C ARG A 345 13.73 -2.90 -18.11
N LEU A 346 13.97 -2.62 -19.39
CA LEU A 346 15.08 -1.77 -19.84
C LEU A 346 14.91 -0.31 -19.38
N ILE A 347 13.66 0.19 -19.30
CA ILE A 347 13.36 1.55 -18.87
C ILE A 347 13.87 1.82 -17.45
N VAL A 348 13.75 0.85 -16.52
CA VAL A 348 14.07 1.04 -15.09
C VAL A 348 15.50 1.55 -14.88
N ARG A 349 16.48 0.96 -15.58
CA ARG A 349 17.89 1.40 -15.47
C ARG A 349 18.13 2.79 -16.04
N SER A 350 17.42 3.15 -17.11
CA SER A 350 17.48 4.51 -17.66
C SER A 350 16.86 5.54 -16.72
N VAL A 351 15.79 5.16 -15.98
CA VAL A 351 15.14 6.01 -14.97
C VAL A 351 16.07 6.31 -13.80
N ILE A 352 16.85 5.34 -13.34
CA ILE A 352 17.80 5.52 -12.22
C ILE A 352 19.20 5.97 -12.65
N SER A 353 19.43 6.23 -13.94
CA SER A 353 20.76 6.57 -14.49
C SER A 353 21.85 5.59 -14.05
N ALA A 354 21.51 4.29 -14.09
CA ALA A 354 22.34 3.18 -13.70
C ALA A 354 23.71 3.17 -14.40
N SER A 355 24.72 2.55 -13.78
CA SER A 355 26.00 2.31 -14.45
C SER A 355 25.84 1.35 -15.63
N LEU A 356 26.77 1.36 -16.59
CA LEU A 356 26.77 0.38 -17.67
C LEU A 356 27.10 -1.01 -17.12
N ASP A 357 26.28 -2.00 -17.47
CA ASP A 357 26.43 -3.41 -17.07
C ASP A 357 26.50 -4.25 -18.34
N GLU A 358 27.70 -4.76 -18.65
CA GLU A 358 27.95 -5.54 -19.86
C GLU A 358 27.01 -6.76 -19.90
N GLY A 359 26.14 -6.77 -20.91
CA GLY A 359 25.18 -7.84 -21.13
C GLY A 359 23.83 -7.68 -20.41
N PHE A 360 23.62 -6.67 -19.55
CA PHE A 360 22.30 -6.44 -18.93
C PHE A 360 21.20 -6.27 -19.98
N ASP A 361 21.45 -5.45 -21.00
CA ASP A 361 20.46 -5.17 -22.05
C ASP A 361 20.04 -6.45 -22.78
N ASN A 362 21.00 -7.33 -23.06
CA ASN A 362 20.72 -8.61 -23.72
C ASN A 362 20.00 -9.58 -22.78
N ARG A 363 20.50 -9.76 -21.54
CA ARG A 363 19.86 -10.64 -20.54
C ARG A 363 18.42 -10.24 -20.31
N THR A 364 18.16 -8.94 -20.16
CA THR A 364 16.83 -8.37 -19.92
C THR A 364 15.94 -8.46 -21.15
N PHE A 365 16.47 -8.16 -22.34
CA PHE A 365 15.71 -8.21 -23.59
C PHE A 365 15.18 -9.60 -23.89
N TYR A 366 16.07 -10.61 -23.93
CA TYR A 366 15.69 -11.98 -24.25
C TYR A 366 14.82 -12.63 -23.17
N TYR A 367 14.96 -12.19 -21.92
CA TYR A 367 14.18 -12.71 -20.81
C TYR A 367 12.73 -12.17 -20.78
N GLY A 368 12.43 -11.01 -21.38
CA GLY A 368 11.10 -10.38 -21.33
C GLY A 368 9.95 -11.33 -21.70
N ILE A 369 10.06 -12.00 -22.85
CA ILE A 369 9.00 -12.89 -23.38
C ILE A 369 8.79 -14.15 -22.53
N TYR A 370 9.81 -14.63 -21.79
CA TYR A 370 9.68 -15.80 -20.92
C TYR A 370 8.56 -15.61 -19.88
N ASN A 371 8.55 -14.47 -19.20
CA ASN A 371 7.50 -14.19 -18.21
C ASN A 371 6.16 -13.89 -18.89
N GLN A 372 6.15 -13.18 -20.02
CA GLN A 372 4.88 -12.89 -20.71
C GLN A 372 4.18 -14.17 -21.15
N LEU A 373 4.89 -15.14 -21.74
CA LEU A 373 4.27 -16.42 -22.13
C LEU A 373 3.83 -17.24 -20.91
N ALA A 374 4.58 -17.20 -19.81
CA ALA A 374 4.18 -17.87 -18.58
C ALA A 374 2.89 -17.27 -17.98
N ASP A 375 2.77 -15.94 -18.00
CA ASP A 375 1.60 -15.20 -17.51
C ASP A 375 0.41 -15.40 -18.46
N ASP A 376 0.60 -15.29 -19.79
CA ASP A 376 -0.45 -15.56 -20.79
C ASP A 376 -0.99 -16.99 -20.71
N LEU A 377 -0.13 -17.99 -20.46
CA LEU A 377 -0.56 -19.37 -20.25
C LEU A 377 -1.36 -19.51 -18.95
N ALA A 378 -0.96 -18.78 -17.91
CA ALA A 378 -1.71 -18.76 -16.67
C ALA A 378 -3.09 -18.14 -16.91
N ASP A 379 -3.16 -16.96 -17.48
CA ASP A 379 -4.40 -16.17 -17.50
C ASP A 379 -5.26 -16.41 -18.75
N MET A 380 -4.82 -17.31 -19.64
CA MET A 380 -5.47 -17.74 -20.88
C MET A 380 -6.99 -17.90 -20.84
N PHE A 381 -7.55 -18.45 -19.75
CA PHE A 381 -9.00 -18.63 -19.64
C PHE A 381 -9.75 -17.35 -19.37
N ASP A 382 -9.18 -16.48 -18.54
CA ASP A 382 -9.72 -15.16 -18.25
C ASP A 382 -9.56 -14.28 -19.50
N ASP A 383 -8.39 -14.31 -20.14
CA ASP A 383 -8.11 -13.63 -21.42
C ASP A 383 -9.07 -14.05 -22.54
N MET A 384 -9.32 -15.37 -22.68
CA MET A 384 -10.26 -15.89 -23.68
C MET A 384 -11.69 -15.38 -23.43
N LYS A 385 -12.09 -15.27 -22.16
CA LYS A 385 -13.41 -14.77 -21.77
C LYS A 385 -13.53 -13.27 -22.06
N ASP A 386 -12.46 -12.51 -21.86
CA ASP A 386 -12.39 -11.08 -22.09
C ASP A 386 -12.13 -10.74 -23.57
N GLY A 387 -11.88 -11.75 -24.41
CA GLY A 387 -11.63 -11.60 -25.84
C GLY A 387 -10.23 -11.08 -26.18
N ALA A 388 -9.31 -11.11 -25.22
CA ALA A 388 -7.93 -10.66 -25.39
C ALA A 388 -7.16 -11.57 -26.35
N VAL A 389 -6.37 -10.96 -27.23
CA VAL A 389 -5.53 -11.67 -28.22
C VAL A 389 -4.14 -11.89 -27.64
N THR A 390 -3.90 -13.08 -27.11
CA THR A 390 -2.58 -13.56 -26.70
C THR A 390 -2.15 -14.69 -27.64
N PRO A 391 -0.86 -15.07 -27.65
CA PRO A 391 -0.40 -16.21 -28.43
C PRO A 391 -1.18 -17.50 -28.09
N TYR A 392 -1.54 -17.67 -26.81
CA TYR A 392 -2.30 -18.82 -26.33
C TYR A 392 -3.78 -18.77 -26.75
N THR A 393 -4.47 -17.64 -26.57
CA THR A 393 -5.89 -17.54 -26.95
C THR A 393 -6.08 -17.63 -28.46
N TYR A 394 -5.21 -17.00 -29.23
CA TYR A 394 -5.26 -17.05 -30.69
C TYR A 394 -4.98 -18.46 -31.23
N TYR A 395 -3.95 -19.14 -30.71
CA TYR A 395 -3.64 -20.51 -31.10
C TYR A 395 -4.81 -21.45 -30.78
N LEU A 396 -5.36 -21.40 -29.56
CA LEU A 396 -6.50 -22.25 -29.20
C LEU A 396 -7.69 -22.08 -30.17
N LYS A 397 -7.97 -20.85 -30.58
CA LYS A 397 -9.10 -20.56 -31.46
C LYS A 397 -8.89 -21.06 -32.89
N TYR A 398 -7.67 -21.00 -33.43
CA TYR A 398 -7.42 -21.17 -34.87
C TYR A 398 -6.49 -22.33 -35.25
N HIS A 399 -5.85 -23.02 -34.31
CA HIS A 399 -4.85 -24.07 -34.61
C HIS A 399 -5.38 -25.21 -35.51
N GLU A 400 -6.65 -25.57 -35.44
CA GLU A 400 -7.24 -26.59 -36.32
C GLU A 400 -7.37 -26.12 -37.78
N GLN A 401 -7.47 -24.81 -38.00
CA GLN A 401 -7.71 -24.19 -39.31
C GLN A 401 -6.42 -23.61 -39.92
N ARG A 402 -5.44 -23.28 -39.09
CA ARG A 402 -4.20 -22.58 -39.46
C ARG A 402 -2.98 -23.37 -38.99
N SER A 403 -2.46 -24.23 -39.86
CA SER A 403 -1.26 -25.06 -39.60
C SER A 403 0.05 -24.28 -39.60
N ASP A 404 0.04 -23.02 -40.03
CA ASP A 404 1.20 -22.13 -40.02
C ASP A 404 1.43 -21.45 -38.66
N LEU A 405 0.48 -21.54 -37.73
CA LEU A 405 0.63 -20.95 -36.39
C LEU A 405 1.68 -21.69 -35.58
N ILE A 406 2.54 -20.92 -34.94
CA ILE A 406 3.53 -21.45 -34.01
C ILE A 406 2.82 -21.77 -32.70
N ASN A 407 3.09 -22.96 -32.18
CA ASN A 407 2.58 -23.37 -30.89
C ASN A 407 3.27 -22.57 -29.77
N PRO A 408 2.53 -21.75 -28.99
CA PRO A 408 3.11 -20.88 -27.97
C PRO A 408 3.76 -21.67 -26.83
N PHE A 409 3.31 -22.89 -26.55
CA PHE A 409 3.92 -23.74 -25.54
C PHE A 409 5.29 -24.29 -25.97
N GLU A 410 5.45 -24.61 -27.25
CA GLU A 410 6.76 -25.00 -27.79
C GLU A 410 7.72 -23.82 -27.84
N LEU A 411 7.22 -22.65 -28.25
CA LEU A 411 7.99 -21.43 -28.22
C LEU A 411 8.45 -21.08 -26.80
N TYR A 412 7.60 -21.25 -25.79
CA TYR A 412 7.95 -21.05 -24.38
C TYR A 412 9.15 -21.92 -23.95
N TRP A 413 9.19 -23.19 -24.34
CA TRP A 413 10.34 -24.06 -24.05
C TRP A 413 11.57 -23.70 -24.89
N SER A 414 11.40 -23.28 -26.14
CA SER A 414 12.52 -22.73 -26.93
C SER A 414 13.11 -21.47 -26.28
N VAL A 415 12.28 -20.58 -25.73
CA VAL A 415 12.74 -19.41 -24.96
C VAL A 415 13.55 -19.84 -23.75
N ILE A 416 13.08 -20.84 -22.97
CA ILE A 416 13.82 -21.37 -21.81
C ILE A 416 15.18 -21.92 -22.25
N SER A 417 15.22 -22.72 -23.31
CA SER A 417 16.47 -23.27 -23.85
C SER A 417 17.43 -22.16 -24.31
N TYR A 418 16.93 -21.18 -25.06
CA TYR A 418 17.73 -20.03 -25.49
C TYR A 418 18.29 -19.24 -24.31
N LEU A 419 17.48 -18.98 -23.28
CA LEU A 419 17.94 -18.30 -22.06
C LEU A 419 19.06 -19.07 -21.39
N ILE A 420 18.88 -20.37 -21.14
CA ILE A 420 19.86 -21.19 -20.44
C ILE A 420 21.18 -21.24 -21.24
N HIS A 421 21.13 -21.58 -22.53
CA HIS A 421 22.36 -21.89 -23.28
C HIS A 421 22.98 -20.70 -24.02
N SER A 422 22.16 -19.78 -24.53
CA SER A 422 22.64 -18.66 -25.35
C SER A 422 22.81 -17.37 -24.56
N VAL A 423 22.03 -17.15 -23.50
CA VAL A 423 22.07 -15.92 -22.70
C VAL A 423 22.89 -16.10 -21.42
N TYR A 424 22.72 -17.22 -20.72
CA TYR A 424 23.39 -17.54 -19.47
C TYR A 424 24.44 -18.65 -19.60
N TYR A 425 24.83 -19.00 -20.82
CA TYR A 425 25.96 -19.89 -21.14
C TYR A 425 25.97 -21.23 -20.37
N SER A 426 24.79 -21.81 -20.16
CA SER A 426 24.55 -23.06 -19.42
C SER A 426 24.95 -23.04 -17.94
N ASP A 427 24.95 -21.85 -17.32
CA ASP A 427 25.15 -21.71 -15.88
C ASP A 427 24.18 -22.60 -15.09
N ALA A 428 24.73 -23.35 -14.14
CA ALA A 428 23.99 -24.36 -13.40
C ALA A 428 22.89 -23.75 -12.52
N LYS A 429 23.19 -22.63 -11.85
CA LYS A 429 22.27 -21.97 -10.93
C LYS A 429 21.13 -21.29 -11.69
N THR A 430 21.43 -20.63 -12.81
CA THR A 430 20.44 -20.03 -13.69
C THR A 430 19.50 -21.07 -14.29
N ARG A 431 20.04 -22.18 -14.79
CA ARG A 431 19.23 -23.32 -15.24
C ARG A 431 18.26 -23.79 -14.15
N GLU A 432 18.77 -23.99 -12.93
CA GLU A 432 17.98 -24.45 -11.80
C GLU A 432 16.82 -23.49 -11.51
N VAL A 433 17.10 -22.20 -11.37
CA VAL A 433 16.10 -21.16 -11.08
C VAL A 433 15.04 -21.02 -12.19
N ILE A 434 15.43 -21.06 -13.46
CA ILE A 434 14.47 -20.95 -14.59
C ILE A 434 13.56 -22.18 -14.66
N LEU A 435 14.13 -23.38 -14.54
CA LEU A 435 13.35 -24.63 -14.56
C LEU A 435 12.42 -24.74 -13.35
N ASP A 436 12.92 -24.39 -12.16
CA ASP A 436 12.12 -24.27 -10.95
C ASP A 436 10.89 -23.39 -11.18
N ARG A 437 11.10 -22.19 -11.73
CA ARG A 437 10.00 -21.26 -11.98
C ARG A 437 9.02 -21.80 -13.03
N ALA A 438 9.50 -22.41 -14.10
CA ALA A 438 8.67 -22.98 -15.16
C ALA A 438 7.79 -24.14 -14.64
N PHE A 439 8.38 -25.08 -13.90
CA PHE A 439 7.65 -26.23 -13.36
C PHE A 439 6.63 -25.84 -12.30
N ASN A 440 6.96 -24.90 -11.41
CA ASN A 440 5.99 -24.37 -10.47
C ASN A 440 4.86 -23.61 -11.15
N GLY A 441 5.13 -22.92 -12.26
CA GLY A 441 4.11 -22.30 -13.10
C GLY A 441 3.06 -23.31 -13.54
N LEU A 442 3.50 -24.41 -14.16
CA LEU A 442 2.63 -25.49 -14.62
C LEU A 442 1.90 -26.22 -13.50
N LYS A 443 2.58 -26.46 -12.38
CA LYS A 443 1.97 -27.06 -11.18
C LYS A 443 0.82 -26.20 -10.65
N ARG A 444 1.04 -24.88 -10.50
CA ARG A 444 0.01 -23.93 -10.06
C ARG A 444 -1.15 -23.84 -11.06
N LEU A 445 -0.85 -23.86 -12.36
CA LEU A 445 -1.89 -23.89 -13.38
C LEU A 445 -2.78 -25.12 -13.20
N LYS A 446 -2.18 -26.31 -13.09
CA LYS A 446 -2.88 -27.58 -12.86
C LYS A 446 -3.72 -27.58 -11.60
N GLU A 447 -3.21 -27.03 -10.51
CA GLU A 447 -3.94 -26.87 -9.25
C GLU A 447 -5.15 -25.92 -9.39
N ARG A 448 -4.99 -24.80 -10.12
CA ARG A 448 -6.04 -23.79 -10.30
C ARG A 448 -7.19 -24.28 -11.19
N ILE A 449 -6.89 -24.94 -12.30
CA ILE A 449 -7.90 -25.32 -13.32
C ILE A 449 -8.39 -26.76 -13.20
N GLY A 450 -7.76 -27.56 -12.34
CA GLY A 450 -8.05 -28.99 -12.17
C GLY A 450 -7.28 -29.88 -13.15
N THR A 451 -7.06 -31.13 -12.75
CA THR A 451 -6.24 -32.09 -13.50
C THR A 451 -6.83 -32.45 -14.87
N GLU A 452 -8.15 -32.62 -14.96
CA GLU A 452 -8.84 -33.00 -16.20
C GLU A 452 -8.68 -31.92 -17.27
N LYS A 453 -9.11 -30.69 -16.96
CA LYS A 453 -8.99 -29.52 -17.86
C LYS A 453 -7.54 -29.23 -18.24
N TYR A 454 -6.61 -29.38 -17.29
CA TYR A 454 -5.20 -29.24 -17.58
C TYR A 454 -4.70 -30.28 -18.60
N ASN A 455 -5.11 -31.54 -18.47
CA ASN A 455 -4.73 -32.58 -19.42
C ASN A 455 -5.33 -32.33 -20.81
N GLU A 456 -6.57 -31.84 -20.90
CA GLU A 456 -7.21 -31.46 -22.18
C GLU A 456 -6.41 -30.38 -22.92
N ILE A 457 -6.03 -29.32 -22.20
CA ILE A 457 -5.22 -28.23 -22.77
C ILE A 457 -3.84 -28.72 -23.18
N MET A 458 -3.18 -29.52 -22.34
CA MET A 458 -1.86 -30.06 -22.66
C MET A 458 -1.90 -31.05 -23.82
N ALA A 459 -3.05 -31.70 -24.09
CA ALA A 459 -3.21 -32.50 -25.30
C ALA A 459 -3.17 -31.65 -26.58
N VAL A 460 -3.60 -30.38 -26.51
CA VAL A 460 -3.48 -29.43 -27.62
C VAL A 460 -2.05 -28.87 -27.71
N PHE A 461 -1.57 -28.28 -26.62
CA PHE A 461 -0.31 -27.53 -26.62
C PHE A 461 0.96 -28.39 -26.59
N ALA A 462 0.92 -29.59 -26.02
CA ALA A 462 2.10 -30.45 -25.90
C ALA A 462 2.04 -31.65 -26.86
N SER A 463 1.27 -31.53 -27.94
CA SER A 463 1.08 -32.57 -28.96
C SER A 463 2.32 -32.80 -29.84
N GLY A 464 3.19 -31.80 -30.00
CA GLY A 464 4.30 -31.87 -30.95
C GLY A 464 5.50 -32.72 -30.51
N ASP A 465 5.59 -33.12 -29.24
CA ASP A 465 6.52 -34.14 -28.76
C ASP A 465 5.97 -34.88 -27.52
N PRO A 466 5.39 -36.09 -27.69
CA PRO A 466 4.81 -36.85 -26.59
C PRO A 466 5.81 -37.30 -25.51
N ASP A 467 7.07 -37.53 -25.88
CA ASP A 467 8.10 -38.04 -24.96
C ASP A 467 8.56 -36.93 -24.04
N PHE A 468 8.81 -35.75 -24.61
CA PHE A 468 9.10 -34.54 -23.86
C PHE A 468 7.93 -34.14 -22.96
N ASN A 469 6.69 -34.18 -23.46
CA ASN A 469 5.52 -33.89 -22.62
C ASN A 469 5.42 -34.86 -21.43
N ARG A 470 5.61 -36.17 -21.65
CA ARG A 470 5.63 -37.16 -20.55
C ARG A 470 6.69 -36.82 -19.50
N LEU A 471 7.86 -36.35 -19.94
CA LEU A 471 8.91 -35.88 -19.03
C LEU A 471 8.46 -34.66 -18.21
N ILE A 472 7.87 -33.65 -18.84
CA ILE A 472 7.32 -32.46 -18.16
C ILE A 472 6.23 -32.85 -17.16
N GLN A 473 5.27 -33.68 -17.56
CA GLN A 473 4.17 -34.09 -16.68
C GLN A 473 4.66 -34.91 -15.49
N HIS A 474 5.69 -35.75 -15.69
CA HIS A 474 6.33 -36.46 -14.59
C HIS A 474 6.96 -35.50 -13.57
N VAL A 475 7.65 -34.46 -14.05
CA VAL A 475 8.24 -33.44 -13.17
C VAL A 475 7.17 -32.66 -12.43
N VAL A 476 6.14 -32.15 -13.13
CA VAL A 476 5.03 -31.40 -12.53
C VAL A 476 4.32 -32.21 -11.44
N GLN A 477 4.26 -33.55 -11.58
CA GLN A 477 3.67 -34.43 -10.58
C GLN A 477 4.58 -34.75 -9.39
N LYS A 478 5.90 -34.90 -9.62
CA LYS A 478 6.85 -35.45 -8.64
C LYS A 478 7.74 -34.42 -7.96
N ALA A 479 7.86 -33.21 -8.50
CA ALA A 479 8.64 -32.14 -7.92
C ALA A 479 8.10 -31.77 -6.53
N ASP A 480 9.02 -31.67 -5.56
CA ASP A 480 8.75 -31.02 -4.28
C ASP A 480 8.21 -29.60 -4.51
N ASP A 481 7.48 -29.02 -3.55
CA ASP A 481 6.99 -27.64 -3.71
C ASP A 481 8.15 -26.64 -3.69
N VAL A 482 8.50 -26.15 -4.87
CA VAL A 482 9.59 -25.20 -5.12
C VAL A 482 9.01 -23.76 -5.00
N ASP A 483 8.31 -23.44 -3.92
CA ASP A 483 7.72 -22.11 -3.73
C ASP A 483 8.81 -21.00 -3.74
N PHE A 484 8.42 -19.78 -4.13
CA PHE A 484 9.30 -18.60 -4.18
C PHE A 484 8.83 -17.50 -3.22
N PHE A 485 9.77 -16.72 -2.70
CA PHE A 485 9.52 -15.61 -1.75
C PHE A 485 8.71 -14.47 -2.36
N ASP A 486 8.83 -14.21 -3.66
CA ASP A 486 8.07 -13.16 -4.35
C ASP A 486 6.55 -13.39 -4.28
N LYS A 487 6.13 -14.64 -4.46
CA LYS A 487 4.74 -15.08 -4.27
C LYS A 487 4.30 -14.86 -2.83
N LEU A 488 5.14 -15.24 -1.87
CA LEU A 488 4.84 -15.14 -0.46
C LEU A 488 4.65 -13.67 -0.02
N LEU A 489 5.56 -12.77 -0.41
CA LEU A 489 5.44 -11.32 -0.19
C LEU A 489 4.17 -10.75 -0.85
N ARG A 490 3.90 -11.12 -2.10
CA ARG A 490 2.72 -10.66 -2.83
C ARG A 490 1.43 -11.10 -2.13
N ASP A 491 1.33 -12.36 -1.75
CA ASP A 491 0.14 -12.94 -1.13
C ASP A 491 -0.06 -12.34 0.28
N GLN A 492 1.04 -12.08 1.01
CA GLN A 492 0.99 -11.30 2.25
C GLN A 492 0.51 -9.87 2.04
N MET A 493 1.04 -9.14 1.05
CA MET A 493 0.65 -7.76 0.80
C MET A 493 -0.82 -7.65 0.43
N VAL A 494 -1.34 -8.59 -0.36
CA VAL A 494 -2.79 -8.71 -0.65
C VAL A 494 -3.58 -8.96 0.63
N THR A 495 -3.09 -9.85 1.50
CA THR A 495 -3.75 -10.15 2.79
C THR A 495 -3.78 -8.92 3.69
N VAL A 496 -2.67 -8.18 3.79
CA VAL A 496 -2.56 -6.95 4.59
C VAL A 496 -3.48 -5.86 4.05
N LEU A 497 -3.49 -5.62 2.74
CA LEU A 497 -4.37 -4.62 2.11
C LEU A 497 -5.85 -4.95 2.33
N LYS A 498 -6.24 -6.23 2.17
CA LYS A 498 -7.61 -6.69 2.42
C LYS A 498 -8.00 -6.62 3.90
N SER A 499 -7.11 -7.05 4.80
CA SER A 499 -7.35 -6.97 6.25
C SER A 499 -7.54 -5.52 6.68
N ASN A 500 -6.63 -4.63 6.27
CA ASN A 500 -6.71 -3.21 6.57
C ASN A 500 -8.00 -2.58 6.05
N ARG A 501 -8.47 -2.98 4.86
CA ARG A 501 -9.75 -2.52 4.32
C ARG A 501 -10.93 -2.99 5.18
N ASN A 502 -10.99 -4.29 5.47
CA ASN A 502 -12.07 -4.86 6.29
C ASN A 502 -12.09 -4.25 7.69
N GLU A 503 -10.92 -4.09 8.32
CA GLU A 503 -10.77 -3.45 9.63
C GLU A 503 -11.17 -1.98 9.58
N LYS A 504 -10.84 -1.24 8.51
CA LYS A 504 -11.28 0.14 8.31
C LYS A 504 -12.80 0.23 8.14
N GLU A 505 -13.41 -0.65 7.36
CA GLU A 505 -14.86 -0.72 7.18
C GLU A 505 -15.57 -1.05 8.50
N GLN A 506 -15.05 -2.02 9.27
CA GLN A 506 -15.55 -2.37 10.60
C GLN A 506 -15.38 -1.22 11.59
N PHE A 507 -14.24 -0.53 11.58
CA PHE A 507 -13.99 0.65 12.40
C PHE A 507 -15.02 1.75 12.11
N LEU A 508 -15.22 2.11 10.84
CA LEU A 508 -16.19 3.13 10.44
C LEU A 508 -17.63 2.73 10.79
N SER A 509 -17.99 1.46 10.59
CA SER A 509 -19.29 0.90 10.98
C SER A 509 -19.51 1.00 12.49
N THR A 510 -18.50 0.63 13.29
CA THR A 510 -18.53 0.70 14.76
C THR A 510 -18.67 2.14 15.24
N VAL A 511 -17.88 3.06 14.70
CA VAL A 511 -17.95 4.50 15.00
C VAL A 511 -19.34 5.04 14.68
N LYS A 512 -19.90 4.71 13.50
CA LYS A 512 -21.24 5.15 13.10
C LYS A 512 -22.33 4.61 14.04
N ALA A 513 -22.33 3.30 14.30
CA ALA A 513 -23.33 2.67 15.16
C ALA A 513 -23.28 3.19 16.61
N ALA A 514 -22.07 3.34 17.17
CA ALA A 514 -21.90 3.93 18.50
C ALA A 514 -22.35 5.40 18.53
N ARG A 515 -22.01 6.19 17.49
CA ARG A 515 -22.43 7.60 17.38
C ARG A 515 -23.94 7.75 17.34
N GLU A 516 -24.64 6.93 16.56
CA GLU A 516 -26.11 6.93 16.49
C GLU A 516 -26.74 6.63 17.84
N GLN A 517 -26.24 5.60 18.55
CA GLN A 517 -26.74 5.26 19.88
C GLN A 517 -26.46 6.37 20.90
N ILE A 518 -25.23 6.92 20.90
CA ILE A 518 -24.86 8.02 21.80
C ILE A 518 -25.76 9.24 21.53
N ASN A 519 -25.96 9.65 20.28
CA ASN A 519 -26.79 10.81 19.96
C ASN A 519 -28.24 10.67 20.46
N ASN A 520 -28.81 9.46 20.48
CA ASN A 520 -30.14 9.22 21.03
C ASN A 520 -30.19 9.31 22.56
N LEU A 521 -29.05 9.13 23.24
CA LEU A 521 -28.95 9.13 24.70
C LEU A 521 -28.59 10.51 25.27
N LEU A 522 -27.96 11.39 24.50
CA LEU A 522 -27.47 12.69 24.98
C LEU A 522 -28.54 13.71 25.42
N PRO A 523 -29.74 13.80 24.84
CA PRO A 523 -30.69 14.83 25.20
C PRO A 523 -31.05 14.81 26.69
N ILE A 524 -30.98 15.98 27.33
CA ILE A 524 -31.40 16.16 28.72
C ILE A 524 -32.92 16.34 28.71
N HIS A 525 -33.63 15.38 29.28
CA HIS A 525 -35.10 15.39 29.30
C HIS A 525 -35.67 16.41 30.29
N LYS A 526 -36.76 17.04 29.86
CA LYS A 526 -37.59 17.96 30.63
C LYS A 526 -38.60 17.18 31.48
N SER A 527 -38.75 17.49 32.77
CA SER A 527 -39.86 17.00 33.61
C SER A 527 -41.12 17.84 33.42
N ASN A 528 -42.32 17.34 33.77
CA ASN A 528 -43.59 18.05 33.53
C ASN A 528 -43.76 19.34 34.36
N GLU A 529 -42.97 19.54 35.42
CA GLU A 529 -43.00 20.73 36.30
C GLU A 529 -41.57 21.23 36.56
N ILE A 530 -41.00 22.01 35.63
CA ILE A 530 -39.65 22.59 35.76
C ILE A 530 -39.74 24.11 35.86
N PRO A 531 -38.98 24.75 36.76
CA PRO A 531 -38.88 26.21 36.77
C PRO A 531 -38.40 26.76 35.41
N PRO A 532 -38.94 27.89 34.91
CA PRO A 532 -38.60 28.43 33.59
C PRO A 532 -37.10 28.64 33.36
N MET A 533 -36.36 29.09 34.37
CA MET A 533 -34.91 29.28 34.25
C MET A 533 -34.14 27.96 34.10
N LYS A 534 -34.62 26.87 34.71
CA LYS A 534 -34.04 25.54 34.53
C LYS A 534 -34.38 24.98 33.15
N GLU A 535 -35.56 25.29 32.63
CA GLU A 535 -35.93 24.95 31.25
C GLU A 535 -34.98 25.63 30.24
N LEU A 536 -34.72 26.94 30.40
CA LEU A 536 -33.79 27.68 29.53
C LEU A 536 -32.38 27.07 29.52
N LEU A 537 -31.84 26.68 30.69
CA LEU A 537 -30.53 26.03 30.78
C LEU A 537 -30.51 24.66 30.10
N ILE A 538 -31.59 23.88 30.21
CA ILE A 538 -31.72 22.59 29.53
C ILE A 538 -31.76 22.80 28.01
N ASP A 539 -32.49 23.80 27.52
CA ASP A 539 -32.57 24.11 26.09
C ASP A 539 -31.22 24.59 25.54
N ALA A 540 -30.51 25.46 26.26
CA ALA A 540 -29.17 25.91 25.89
C ALA A 540 -28.14 24.76 25.89
N ALA A 541 -28.23 23.84 26.86
CA ALA A 541 -27.40 22.64 26.90
C ALA A 541 -27.69 21.71 25.73
N ASN A 542 -28.96 21.41 25.47
CA ASN A 542 -29.39 20.55 24.36
C ASN A 542 -29.03 21.16 23.01
N TYR A 543 -29.15 22.47 22.82
CA TYR A 543 -28.71 23.16 21.60
C TYR A 543 -27.23 22.86 21.28
N SER A 544 -26.36 22.91 22.29
CA SER A 544 -24.93 22.65 22.15
C SER A 544 -24.62 21.16 21.94
N LEU A 545 -25.40 20.29 22.60
CA LEU A 545 -25.29 18.83 22.44
C LEU A 545 -25.76 18.36 21.07
N GLU A 546 -26.82 18.93 20.52
CA GLU A 546 -27.40 18.59 19.20
C GLU A 546 -26.49 18.91 18.01
N GLY A 547 -25.52 19.81 18.16
CA GLY A 547 -24.59 20.15 17.09
C GLY A 547 -23.84 18.92 16.53
N ASP A 548 -23.42 18.98 15.27
CA ASP A 548 -22.79 17.86 14.56
C ASP A 548 -21.37 17.56 15.09
N GLY A 549 -21.29 16.87 16.23
CA GLY A 549 -20.04 16.52 16.91
C GLY A 549 -19.56 15.11 16.57
N LYS A 550 -18.25 14.92 16.34
CA LYS A 550 -17.62 13.61 16.01
C LYS A 550 -17.85 12.52 17.10
N ARG A 551 -18.20 12.91 18.34
CA ARG A 551 -18.43 12.04 19.53
C ARG A 551 -17.29 11.09 19.85
N LEU A 552 -16.05 11.45 19.52
CA LEU A 552 -14.93 10.53 19.60
C LEU A 552 -14.66 10.02 21.02
N ARG A 553 -14.77 10.89 22.04
CA ARG A 553 -14.57 10.56 23.46
C ARG A 553 -15.56 9.51 23.98
N PRO A 554 -16.89 9.70 23.89
CA PRO A 554 -17.84 8.67 24.31
C PRO A 554 -17.79 7.43 23.41
N ILE A 555 -17.45 7.53 22.11
CA ILE A 555 -17.26 6.33 21.27
C ILE A 555 -16.08 5.50 21.76
N LEU A 556 -14.97 6.13 22.16
CA LEU A 556 -13.83 5.42 22.76
C LEU A 556 -14.24 4.69 24.04
N ALA A 557 -14.98 5.37 24.92
CA ALA A 557 -15.45 4.75 26.16
C ALA A 557 -16.44 3.60 25.90
N TRP A 558 -17.33 3.76 24.91
CA TRP A 558 -18.24 2.71 24.45
C TRP A 558 -17.47 1.47 24.01
N VAL A 559 -16.51 1.63 23.09
CA VAL A 559 -15.78 0.51 22.50
C VAL A 559 -14.91 -0.18 23.56
N MET A 560 -14.17 0.59 24.36
CA MET A 560 -13.35 0.01 25.43
C MET A 560 -14.21 -0.71 26.47
N GLY A 561 -15.29 -0.08 26.93
CA GLY A 561 -16.16 -0.67 27.94
C GLY A 561 -16.90 -1.92 27.44
N ILE A 562 -17.58 -1.82 26.31
CA ILE A 562 -18.50 -2.86 25.84
C ILE A 562 -17.75 -3.92 25.02
N ASN A 563 -16.99 -3.51 24.02
CA ASN A 563 -16.40 -4.44 23.07
C ASN A 563 -15.14 -5.11 23.65
N GLU A 564 -14.29 -4.36 24.34
CA GLU A 564 -13.02 -4.88 24.86
C GLU A 564 -13.12 -5.47 26.28
N TYR A 565 -13.91 -4.84 27.15
CA TYR A 565 -14.09 -5.25 28.55
C TYR A 565 -15.38 -5.99 28.84
N GLY A 566 -16.31 -6.07 27.89
CA GLY A 566 -17.54 -6.84 28.03
C GLY A 566 -18.55 -6.25 29.00
N LEU A 567 -18.47 -4.93 29.29
CA LEU A 567 -19.47 -4.23 30.08
C LEU A 567 -20.81 -4.18 29.34
N HIS A 568 -21.91 -4.25 30.08
CA HIS A 568 -23.24 -4.13 29.50
C HIS A 568 -23.51 -2.70 29.01
N ALA A 569 -24.05 -2.57 27.80
CA ALA A 569 -24.26 -1.26 27.18
C ALA A 569 -25.16 -0.34 28.02
N SER A 570 -26.18 -0.88 28.70
CA SER A 570 -27.06 -0.10 29.57
C SER A 570 -26.36 0.47 30.80
N THR A 571 -25.29 -0.17 31.29
CA THR A 571 -24.62 0.23 32.53
C THR A 571 -23.60 1.33 32.31
N ILE A 572 -23.00 1.39 31.12
CA ILE A 572 -22.02 2.41 30.78
C ILE A 572 -22.65 3.72 30.29
N VAL A 573 -23.94 3.74 29.93
CA VAL A 573 -24.63 4.94 29.41
C VAL A 573 -24.35 6.22 30.23
N PRO A 574 -24.42 6.21 31.58
CA PRO A 574 -24.14 7.42 32.35
C PRO A 574 -22.70 7.92 32.17
N LEU A 575 -21.72 7.02 32.05
CA LEU A 575 -20.33 7.39 31.75
C LEU A 575 -20.21 8.08 30.37
N LEU A 576 -20.92 7.56 29.35
CA LEU A 576 -20.89 8.12 28.00
C LEU A 576 -21.46 9.54 27.97
N LYS A 577 -22.60 9.76 28.64
CA LYS A 577 -23.22 11.08 28.80
C LYS A 577 -22.29 12.02 29.53
N SER A 578 -21.69 11.56 30.63
CA SER A 578 -20.73 12.33 31.42
C SER A 578 -19.56 12.86 30.57
N LEU A 579 -18.93 12.00 29.79
CA LEU A 579 -17.80 12.38 28.93
C LEU A 579 -18.19 13.44 27.89
N GLU A 580 -19.35 13.28 27.23
CA GLU A 580 -19.79 14.25 26.21
C GLU A 580 -20.30 15.56 26.84
N TYR A 581 -20.92 15.51 28.03
CA TYR A 581 -21.31 16.70 28.78
C TYR A 581 -20.10 17.51 29.22
N MET A 582 -19.06 16.85 29.77
CA MET A 582 -17.80 17.53 30.12
C MET A 582 -17.13 18.13 28.89
N HIS A 583 -17.06 17.38 27.79
CA HIS A 583 -16.48 17.88 26.55
C HIS A 583 -17.28 19.07 25.97
N THR A 584 -18.61 19.00 25.99
CA THR A 584 -19.46 20.08 25.48
C THR A 584 -19.34 21.31 26.39
N ALA A 585 -19.28 21.12 27.71
CA ALA A 585 -19.01 22.21 28.65
C ALA A 585 -17.66 22.89 28.37
N SER A 586 -16.59 22.11 28.13
CA SER A 586 -15.28 22.68 27.83
C SER A 586 -15.29 23.53 26.56
N LEU A 587 -16.00 23.10 25.51
CA LEU A 587 -16.16 23.88 24.28
C LEU A 587 -16.95 25.17 24.50
N ILE A 588 -18.01 25.14 25.31
CA ILE A 588 -18.81 26.34 25.61
C ILE A 588 -17.92 27.41 26.28
N PHE A 589 -17.07 27.01 27.23
CA PHE A 589 -16.14 27.94 27.89
C PHE A 589 -15.04 28.44 26.96
N ASP A 590 -14.48 27.56 26.12
CA ASP A 590 -13.47 27.86 25.10
C ASP A 590 -13.98 28.90 24.09
N ASP A 591 -15.25 28.79 23.70
CA ASP A 591 -15.90 29.67 22.73
C ASP A 591 -16.16 31.09 23.24
N LEU A 592 -16.06 31.37 24.55
CA LEU A 592 -16.43 32.66 25.13
C LEU A 592 -15.55 33.83 24.63
N PRO A 593 -16.06 35.09 24.66
CA PRO A 593 -15.28 36.27 24.27
C PRO A 593 -13.99 36.48 25.04
N THR A 594 -13.92 35.97 26.28
CA THR A 594 -12.75 36.06 27.15
C THR A 594 -11.68 35.00 26.85
N GLN A 595 -11.95 34.05 25.94
CA GLN A 595 -11.05 32.95 25.56
C GLN A 595 -10.73 32.98 24.05
N ASP A 596 -11.42 32.17 23.23
CA ASP A 596 -11.19 32.12 21.79
C ASP A 596 -12.19 32.93 20.96
N ASN A 597 -13.25 33.44 21.60
CA ASN A 597 -14.26 34.32 20.98
C ASN A 597 -14.82 33.75 19.66
N ALA A 598 -15.05 32.44 19.61
CA ALA A 598 -15.48 31.76 18.39
C ALA A 598 -16.94 32.10 18.08
N SER A 599 -17.24 32.47 16.83
CA SER A 599 -18.61 32.79 16.40
C SER A 599 -19.44 31.54 16.06
N THR A 600 -18.79 30.45 15.64
CA THR A 600 -19.44 29.20 15.24
C THR A 600 -18.73 27.97 15.77
N ARG A 601 -19.48 26.92 16.11
CA ARG A 601 -18.99 25.62 16.55
C ARG A 601 -19.91 24.52 16.02
N ARG A 602 -19.34 23.44 15.47
CA ARG A 602 -20.08 22.28 14.92
C ARG A 602 -21.17 22.70 13.90
N GLY A 603 -20.85 23.67 13.04
CA GLY A 603 -21.75 24.18 12.00
C GLY A 603 -22.91 25.07 12.50
N ARG A 604 -22.92 25.44 13.79
CA ARG A 604 -23.96 26.31 14.40
C ARG A 604 -23.32 27.52 15.09
N PRO A 605 -24.04 28.65 15.25
CA PRO A 605 -23.57 29.76 16.08
C PRO A 605 -23.30 29.31 17.52
N THR A 606 -22.24 29.82 18.14
CA THR A 606 -21.86 29.49 19.52
C THR A 606 -22.89 30.04 20.52
N LEU A 607 -22.94 29.44 21.71
CA LEU A 607 -24.02 29.69 22.65
C LEU A 607 -24.09 31.16 23.12
N HIS A 608 -22.93 31.81 23.29
CA HIS A 608 -22.87 33.23 23.67
C HIS A 608 -23.31 34.18 22.54
N GLN A 609 -23.29 33.73 21.28
CA GLN A 609 -23.82 34.46 20.12
C GLN A 609 -25.34 34.30 19.99
N VAL A 610 -25.87 33.13 20.36
CA VAL A 610 -27.31 32.84 20.33
C VAL A 610 -28.04 33.50 21.50
N HIS A 611 -27.43 33.47 22.68
CA HIS A 611 -27.96 34.04 23.91
C HIS A 611 -27.07 35.20 24.36
N ASP A 612 -26.33 34.99 25.46
CA ASP A 612 -25.37 35.92 26.02
C ASP A 612 -24.26 35.13 26.76
N SER A 613 -23.20 35.82 27.17
CA SER A 613 -22.09 35.19 27.90
C SER A 613 -22.54 34.58 29.23
N ALA A 614 -23.48 35.20 29.95
CA ALA A 614 -23.95 34.72 31.24
C ALA A 614 -24.67 33.37 31.11
N THR A 615 -25.55 33.24 30.11
CA THR A 615 -26.24 31.99 29.78
C THR A 615 -25.23 30.93 29.38
N ALA A 616 -24.26 31.26 28.53
CA ALA A 616 -23.23 30.31 28.11
C ALA A 616 -22.39 29.80 29.29
N GLU A 617 -21.91 30.68 30.16
CA GLU A 617 -21.14 30.33 31.36
C GLU A 617 -21.95 29.40 32.30
N LEU A 618 -23.21 29.75 32.57
CA LEU A 618 -24.10 28.96 33.42
C LEU A 618 -24.44 27.61 32.79
N THR A 619 -24.63 27.53 31.48
CA THR A 619 -24.84 26.27 30.77
C THR A 619 -23.61 25.37 30.82
N GLY A 620 -22.41 25.92 30.66
CA GLY A 620 -21.15 25.18 30.82
C GLY A 620 -20.99 24.61 32.23
N LEU A 621 -21.29 25.41 33.26
CA LEU A 621 -21.28 24.94 34.65
C LEU A 621 -22.36 23.87 34.89
N PHE A 622 -23.57 24.07 34.36
CA PHE A 622 -24.67 23.12 34.47
C PHE A 622 -24.31 21.77 33.86
N LEU A 623 -23.75 21.74 32.66
CA LEU A 623 -23.29 20.51 32.01
C LEU A 623 -22.18 19.81 32.80
N THR A 624 -21.27 20.57 33.41
CA THR A 624 -20.22 20.02 34.28
C THR A 624 -20.84 19.31 35.49
N GLN A 625 -21.83 19.92 36.15
CA GLN A 625 -22.54 19.29 37.27
C GLN A 625 -23.37 18.08 36.82
N LYS A 626 -24.04 18.18 35.66
CA LYS A 626 -24.75 17.04 35.06
C LYS A 626 -23.82 15.88 34.75
N ALA A 627 -22.59 16.14 34.31
CA ALA A 627 -21.64 15.07 34.09
C ALA A 627 -21.27 14.32 35.37
N ILE A 628 -21.15 15.02 36.50
CA ILE A 628 -20.88 14.40 37.80
C ILE A 628 -22.10 13.63 38.30
N GLU A 629 -23.31 14.17 38.10
CA GLU A 629 -24.58 13.48 38.39
C GLU A 629 -24.65 12.14 37.63
N GLU A 630 -24.32 12.13 36.34
CA GLU A 630 -24.28 10.89 35.54
C GLU A 630 -23.18 9.92 36.02
N GLN A 631 -22.02 10.39 36.50
CA GLN A 631 -21.03 9.48 37.10
C GLN A 631 -21.55 8.85 38.39
N SER A 632 -22.26 9.63 39.21
CA SER A 632 -22.81 9.15 40.47
C SER A 632 -23.99 8.17 40.29
N SER A 633 -24.62 8.16 39.11
CA SER A 633 -25.71 7.23 38.76
C SER A 633 -25.24 5.90 38.15
N LEU A 634 -23.94 5.61 38.20
CA LEU A 634 -23.34 4.32 37.84
C LEU A 634 -23.64 3.22 38.88
N GLU A 635 -24.89 3.08 39.28
CA GLU A 635 -25.37 2.24 40.40
C GLU A 635 -25.12 0.74 40.22
N GLN A 636 -24.89 0.29 38.98
CA GLN A 636 -24.64 -1.12 38.67
C GLN A 636 -23.18 -1.54 38.86
N PHE A 637 -22.31 -0.64 39.31
CA PHE A 637 -20.91 -0.92 39.62
C PHE A 637 -20.64 -0.82 41.12
N ASP A 638 -19.51 -1.41 41.55
CA ASP A 638 -19.06 -1.30 42.93
C ASP A 638 -18.86 0.19 43.34
N PRO A 639 -19.45 0.65 44.46
CA PRO A 639 -19.38 2.06 44.86
C PRO A 639 -17.95 2.61 45.03
N LYS A 640 -17.00 1.77 45.48
CA LYS A 640 -15.59 2.19 45.62
C LYS A 640 -14.94 2.39 44.25
N THR A 641 -15.30 1.55 43.27
CA THR A 641 -14.90 1.69 41.86
C THR A 641 -15.46 2.98 41.26
N VAL A 642 -16.75 3.27 41.47
CA VAL A 642 -17.39 4.53 41.02
C VAL A 642 -16.71 5.75 41.66
N LEU A 643 -16.44 5.72 42.97
CA LEU A 643 -15.72 6.79 43.66
C LEU A 643 -14.32 7.01 43.07
N THR A 644 -13.60 5.92 42.77
CA THR A 644 -12.27 5.99 42.13
C THR A 644 -12.35 6.64 40.75
N LEU A 645 -13.37 6.29 39.96
CA LEU A 645 -13.63 6.90 38.66
C LEU A 645 -13.95 8.40 38.77
N MET A 646 -14.79 8.79 39.73
CA MET A 646 -15.14 10.20 39.95
C MET A 646 -13.93 11.02 40.40
N GLN A 647 -13.10 10.47 41.30
CA GLN A 647 -11.83 11.09 41.71
C GLN A 647 -10.89 11.28 40.53
N TYR A 648 -10.74 10.24 39.70
CA TYR A 648 -9.92 10.31 38.50
C TYR A 648 -10.45 11.34 37.51
N SER A 649 -11.76 11.33 37.22
CA SER A 649 -12.40 12.31 36.33
C SER A 649 -12.21 13.75 36.80
N SER A 650 -12.44 14.02 38.09
CA SER A 650 -12.25 15.33 38.69
C SER A 650 -10.80 15.80 38.58
N GLN A 651 -9.83 14.93 38.86
CA GLN A 651 -8.41 15.25 38.71
C GLN A 651 -8.04 15.57 37.26
N ARG A 652 -8.45 14.72 36.30
CA ARG A 652 -8.18 14.95 34.87
C ARG A 652 -8.84 16.24 34.36
N ALA A 653 -10.04 16.57 34.84
CA ALA A 653 -10.70 17.83 34.51
C ALA A 653 -9.94 19.04 35.07
N GLY A 654 -9.41 18.96 36.29
CA GLY A 654 -8.54 20.00 36.86
C GLY A 654 -7.24 20.19 36.07
N GLU A 655 -6.62 19.10 35.63
CA GLU A 655 -5.43 19.13 34.77
C GLU A 655 -5.76 19.68 33.36
N MET A 656 -6.96 19.43 32.84
CA MET A 656 -7.44 20.04 31.59
C MET A 656 -7.60 21.56 31.72
N CYS A 657 -8.10 22.06 32.86
CA CYS A 657 -8.14 23.50 33.14
C CYS A 657 -6.73 24.10 33.18
N MET A 658 -5.74 23.37 33.72
CA MET A 658 -4.34 23.79 33.66
C MET A 658 -3.86 23.87 32.20
N GLY A 659 -4.18 22.88 31.36
CA GLY A 659 -3.87 22.91 29.93
C GLY A 659 -4.46 24.13 29.21
N GLN A 660 -5.72 24.45 29.47
CA GLN A 660 -6.37 25.65 28.93
C GLN A 660 -5.71 26.95 29.43
N ALA A 661 -5.34 27.00 30.71
CA ALA A 661 -4.62 28.14 31.26
C ALA A 661 -3.25 28.31 30.59
N MET A 662 -2.51 27.23 30.34
CA MET A 662 -1.23 27.26 29.63
C MET A 662 -1.39 27.82 28.22
N ASP A 663 -2.44 27.39 27.51
CA ASP A 663 -2.77 27.87 26.17
C ASP A 663 -3.08 29.37 26.15
N LEU A 664 -3.97 29.85 27.03
CA LEU A 664 -4.27 31.28 27.13
C LEU A 664 -3.05 32.13 27.49
N HIS A 665 -2.14 31.62 28.34
CA HIS A 665 -0.90 32.33 28.71
C HIS A 665 0.23 32.21 27.68
N SER A 666 0.10 31.31 26.70
CA SER A 666 1.07 31.12 25.62
C SER A 666 0.82 32.06 24.43
N LYS A 667 -0.40 32.60 24.29
CA LYS A 667 -0.76 33.56 23.23
C LYS A 667 0.29 34.67 23.11
N GLY A 668 0.86 34.83 21.91
CA GLY A 668 1.92 35.81 21.62
C GLY A 668 3.34 35.43 22.08
N LYS A 669 3.56 34.20 22.57
CA LYS A 669 4.89 33.69 22.97
C LYS A 669 5.31 32.55 22.05
N ALA A 670 6.62 32.45 21.80
CA ALA A 670 7.21 31.28 21.15
C ALA A 670 7.41 30.17 22.20
N LEU A 671 6.72 29.04 22.01
CA LEU A 671 6.90 27.87 22.86
C LEU A 671 8.06 26.98 22.37
N THR A 672 8.64 26.21 23.28
CA THR A 672 9.50 25.07 22.89
C THR A 672 8.64 23.86 22.52
N LEU A 673 9.19 22.89 21.78
CA LEU A 673 8.49 21.64 21.47
C LEU A 673 8.01 20.90 22.74
N GLU A 674 8.82 20.88 23.80
CA GLU A 674 8.46 20.27 25.07
C GLU A 674 7.26 20.97 25.73
N GLN A 675 7.25 22.31 25.73
CA GLN A 675 6.13 23.09 26.25
C GLN A 675 4.86 22.87 25.43
N LEU A 676 4.99 22.78 24.10
CA LEU A 676 3.86 22.54 23.20
C LEU A 676 3.29 21.13 23.39
N ASN A 677 4.14 20.11 23.50
CA ASN A 677 3.73 18.73 23.82
C ASN A 677 2.99 18.66 25.16
N MET A 678 3.51 19.34 26.19
CA MET A 678 2.88 19.40 27.50
C MET A 678 1.51 20.10 27.45
N MET A 679 1.43 21.27 26.80
CA MET A 679 0.19 22.01 26.61
C MET A 679 -0.85 21.18 25.84
N CYS A 680 -0.44 20.57 24.72
CA CYS A 680 -1.28 19.70 23.90
C CYS A 680 -1.80 18.49 24.70
N PHE A 681 -0.95 17.85 25.49
CA PHE A 681 -1.36 16.71 26.31
C PHE A 681 -2.42 17.15 27.32
N TYR A 682 -2.19 18.21 28.09
CA TYR A 682 -3.13 18.66 29.10
C TYR A 682 -4.42 19.26 28.51
N LYS A 683 -4.37 19.98 27.39
CA LYS A 683 -5.57 20.55 26.74
C LYS A 683 -6.41 19.48 26.03
N THR A 684 -5.77 18.56 25.30
CA THR A 684 -6.45 17.64 24.37
C THR A 684 -6.25 16.16 24.75
N GLY A 685 -4.99 15.74 24.93
CA GLY A 685 -4.63 14.33 25.15
C GLY A 685 -5.23 13.72 26.42
N ILE A 686 -5.38 14.51 27.48
CA ILE A 686 -5.83 14.00 28.77
C ILE A 686 -7.31 13.59 28.77
N ALA A 687 -8.12 14.20 27.91
CA ALA A 687 -9.51 13.81 27.73
C ALA A 687 -9.63 12.50 26.92
N PHE A 688 -8.69 12.25 26.00
CA PHE A 688 -8.55 10.94 25.36
C PHE A 688 -8.13 9.87 26.38
N GLU A 689 -7.17 10.21 27.25
CA GLU A 689 -6.77 9.34 28.37
C GLU A 689 -7.98 8.98 29.24
N ALA A 690 -8.75 9.98 29.67
CA ALA A 690 -9.95 9.77 30.48
C ALA A 690 -10.97 8.84 29.79
N SER A 691 -11.18 9.03 28.48
CA SER A 691 -12.10 8.21 27.69
C SER A 691 -11.71 6.73 27.59
N LEU A 692 -10.41 6.42 27.70
CA LEU A 692 -9.89 5.05 27.70
C LEU A 692 -9.79 4.46 29.11
N VAL A 693 -9.39 5.27 30.10
CA VAL A 693 -9.09 4.82 31.46
C VAL A 693 -10.35 4.70 32.31
N MET A 694 -11.32 5.59 32.18
CA MET A 694 -12.58 5.52 32.96
C MET A 694 -13.35 4.20 32.75
N PRO A 695 -13.59 3.70 31.52
CA PRO A 695 -14.20 2.38 31.35
C PRO A 695 -13.31 1.24 31.88
N ALA A 696 -11.97 1.38 31.81
CA ALA A 696 -11.04 0.41 32.37
C ALA A 696 -11.11 0.34 33.91
N ILE A 697 -11.33 1.49 34.58
CA ILE A 697 -11.59 1.55 36.03
C ILE A 697 -12.89 0.80 36.36
N LEU A 698 -13.98 1.06 35.63
CA LEU A 698 -15.26 0.36 35.84
C LEU A 698 -15.14 -1.15 35.65
N ALA A 699 -14.36 -1.58 34.66
CA ALA A 699 -14.06 -2.98 34.40
C ALA A 699 -13.00 -3.59 35.35
N GLN A 700 -12.46 -2.81 36.30
CA GLN A 700 -11.42 -3.23 37.26
C GLN A 700 -10.19 -3.84 36.58
N VAL A 701 -9.78 -3.24 35.45
CA VAL A 701 -8.61 -3.65 34.67
C VAL A 701 -7.32 -3.42 35.46
N LYS A 702 -6.31 -4.26 35.22
CA LYS A 702 -5.03 -4.20 35.94
C LYS A 702 -4.32 -2.85 35.72
N PRO A 703 -3.63 -2.31 36.74
CA PRO A 703 -2.89 -1.05 36.61
C PRO A 703 -1.85 -1.02 35.48
N SER A 704 -1.26 -2.17 35.12
CA SER A 704 -0.30 -2.28 34.01
C SER A 704 -0.93 -1.98 32.65
N GLU A 705 -2.17 -2.45 32.41
CA GLU A 705 -2.90 -2.16 31.18
C GLU A 705 -3.36 -0.70 31.14
N ILE A 706 -3.79 -0.15 32.29
CA ILE A 706 -4.08 1.29 32.40
C ILE A 706 -2.85 2.13 32.05
N ALA A 707 -1.65 1.75 32.48
CA ALA A 707 -0.41 2.47 32.14
C ALA A 707 -0.14 2.46 30.63
N ILE A 708 -0.42 1.35 29.95
CA ILE A 708 -0.30 1.26 28.48
C ILE A 708 -1.32 2.18 27.79
N LEU A 709 -2.58 2.19 28.25
CA LEU A 709 -3.61 3.10 27.73
C LEU A 709 -3.23 4.58 27.90
N LYS A 710 -2.60 4.94 29.03
CA LYS A 710 -2.10 6.30 29.26
C LYS A 710 -0.97 6.66 28.30
N LYS A 711 0.02 5.78 28.13
CA LYS A 711 1.11 5.96 27.16
C LYS A 711 0.58 6.11 25.73
N TYR A 712 -0.37 5.27 25.33
CA TYR A 712 -1.04 5.39 24.04
C TYR A 712 -1.78 6.72 23.90
N ALA A 713 -2.60 7.11 24.89
CA ALA A 713 -3.38 8.34 24.84
C ALA A 713 -2.51 9.60 24.76
N TYR A 714 -1.37 9.62 25.47
CA TYR A 714 -0.39 10.69 25.39
C TYR A 714 0.09 10.91 23.96
N HIS A 715 0.60 9.85 23.33
CA HIS A 715 1.14 9.97 21.97
C HIS A 715 0.06 10.15 20.91
N ALA A 716 -1.06 9.43 21.00
CA ALA A 716 -2.18 9.57 20.06
C ALA A 716 -2.83 10.96 20.13
N GLY A 717 -2.94 11.54 21.34
CA GLY A 717 -3.46 12.89 21.54
C GLY A 717 -2.57 13.96 20.93
N ILE A 718 -1.25 13.82 21.04
CA ILE A 718 -0.30 14.74 20.42
C ILE A 718 -0.31 14.58 18.89
N ALA A 719 -0.27 13.35 18.37
CA ALA A 719 -0.37 13.11 16.93
C ALA A 719 -1.68 13.69 16.34
N PHE A 720 -2.79 13.61 17.08
CA PHE A 720 -4.06 14.21 16.70
C PHE A 720 -3.96 15.72 16.54
N GLN A 721 -3.35 16.42 17.50
CA GLN A 721 -3.18 17.87 17.45
C GLN A 721 -2.22 18.30 16.36
N ILE A 722 -1.07 17.63 16.20
CA ILE A 722 -0.15 17.93 15.11
C ILE A 722 -0.85 17.79 13.75
N LYS A 723 -1.73 16.79 13.61
CA LYS A 723 -2.53 16.63 12.39
C LYS A 723 -3.55 17.77 12.20
N ASP A 724 -4.19 18.27 13.26
CA ASP A 724 -5.05 19.45 13.16
C ASP A 724 -4.24 20.67 12.71
N ASP A 725 -3.09 20.95 13.34
CA ASP A 725 -2.21 22.06 12.98
C ASP A 725 -1.73 21.97 11.51
N LEU A 726 -1.43 20.75 11.03
CA LEU A 726 -1.08 20.50 9.63
C LEU A 726 -2.26 20.78 8.69
N LEU A 727 -3.47 20.34 9.05
CA LEU A 727 -4.67 20.61 8.26
C LEU A 727 -5.03 22.09 8.22
N ASP A 728 -4.88 22.81 9.33
CA ASP A 728 -5.12 24.25 9.38
C ASP A 728 -4.09 25.05 8.56
N SER A 729 -2.86 24.53 8.42
CA SER A 729 -1.84 25.14 7.56
C SER A 729 -1.97 24.78 6.07
N GLU A 730 -2.51 23.60 5.74
CA GLU A 730 -2.57 23.06 4.36
C GLU A 730 -3.97 23.13 3.71
N GLY A 731 -5.02 23.33 4.52
CA GLY A 731 -6.41 23.08 4.14
C GLY A 731 -7.05 24.14 3.23
N ASP A 732 -8.10 23.70 2.51
CA ASP A 732 -9.01 24.56 1.76
C ASP A 732 -10.20 24.97 2.66
N LEU A 733 -10.56 26.27 2.62
CA LEU A 733 -11.52 26.95 3.50
C LEU A 733 -12.89 26.24 3.60
N GLN A 734 -13.27 25.45 2.60
CA GLN A 734 -14.58 24.80 2.54
C GLN A 734 -14.68 23.45 3.27
N LEU A 735 -13.56 22.80 3.61
CA LEU A 735 -13.57 21.41 4.13
C LEU A 735 -13.51 21.28 5.66
N LEU A 736 -12.95 22.26 6.38
CA LEU A 736 -12.64 22.14 7.81
C LEU A 736 -13.79 22.56 8.76
N GLY A 737 -14.84 23.21 8.25
CA GLY A 737 -15.99 23.61 9.06
C GLY A 737 -15.69 24.63 10.18
N LYS A 738 -14.52 25.29 10.12
CA LYS A 738 -14.04 26.39 10.97
C LYS A 738 -13.27 27.41 10.11
N PRO A 739 -13.10 28.66 10.55
CA PRO A 739 -12.26 29.64 9.85
C PRO A 739 -10.79 29.17 9.83
N ILE A 740 -10.17 29.11 8.65
CA ILE A 740 -8.71 28.87 8.52
C ILE A 740 -7.94 30.09 9.02
N GLY A 741 -6.81 29.86 9.69
CA GLY A 741 -5.94 30.94 10.15
C GLY A 741 -6.34 31.53 11.50
N GLN A 742 -7.30 30.94 12.22
CA GLN A 742 -7.66 31.37 13.57
C GLN A 742 -6.46 31.35 14.53
N ASP A 743 -5.52 30.43 14.37
CA ASP A 743 -4.28 30.41 15.14
C ASP A 743 -3.33 31.57 14.79
N VAL A 744 -3.30 31.99 13.53
CA VAL A 744 -2.55 33.18 13.11
C VAL A 744 -3.22 34.44 13.66
N GLU A 745 -4.55 34.52 13.61
CA GLU A 745 -5.32 35.62 14.20
C GLU A 745 -5.15 35.70 15.73
N ASN A 746 -5.04 34.55 16.39
CA ASN A 746 -4.88 34.45 17.85
C ASN A 746 -3.42 34.51 18.34
N ASN A 747 -2.43 34.62 17.43
CA ASN A 747 -0.99 34.53 17.75
C ASN A 747 -0.62 33.27 18.55
N ASN A 748 -1.19 32.13 18.18
CA ASN A 748 -0.91 30.84 18.83
C ASN A 748 0.37 30.21 18.28
N SER A 749 1.20 29.64 19.16
CA SER A 749 2.30 28.75 18.74
C SER A 749 1.73 27.39 18.37
N THR A 750 1.93 26.95 17.14
CA THR A 750 1.53 25.62 16.64
C THR A 750 2.75 24.76 16.32
N PHE A 751 2.56 23.44 16.16
CA PHE A 751 3.65 22.53 15.78
C PHE A 751 4.27 22.93 14.44
N VAL A 752 3.46 23.41 13.50
CA VAL A 752 3.91 23.89 12.19
C VAL A 752 4.74 25.18 12.33
N THR A 753 4.36 26.11 13.20
CA THR A 753 5.14 27.34 13.40
C THR A 753 6.52 27.10 14.02
N ILE A 754 6.64 26.09 14.89
CA ILE A 754 7.90 25.76 15.59
C ILE A 754 8.82 24.89 14.73
N LEU A 755 8.26 23.87 14.07
CA LEU A 755 9.02 22.83 13.39
C LEU A 755 9.06 22.97 11.86
N GLY A 756 8.23 23.86 11.29
CA GLY A 756 7.89 23.84 9.87
C GLY A 756 7.02 22.64 9.49
N LEU A 757 6.50 22.64 8.26
CA LEU A 757 5.60 21.58 7.77
C LEU A 757 6.24 20.19 7.84
N ASP A 758 7.47 20.05 7.33
CA ASP A 758 8.15 18.75 7.30
C ASP A 758 8.54 18.28 8.71
N GLY A 759 8.99 19.18 9.57
CA GLY A 759 9.29 18.85 10.97
C GLY A 759 8.04 18.42 11.74
N ALA A 760 6.92 19.12 11.56
CA ALA A 760 5.64 18.74 12.17
C ALA A 760 5.15 17.37 11.65
N ARG A 761 5.26 17.08 10.35
CA ARG A 761 4.93 15.75 9.82
C ARG A 761 5.79 14.65 10.44
N LYS A 762 7.11 14.86 10.57
CA LYS A 762 8.01 13.90 11.21
C LYS A 762 7.64 13.67 12.68
N GLU A 763 7.36 14.73 13.43
CA GLU A 763 6.94 14.65 14.83
C GLU A 763 5.62 13.89 14.99
N MET A 764 4.64 14.13 14.11
CA MET A 764 3.38 13.38 14.08
C MET A 764 3.63 11.88 13.89
N TRP A 765 4.50 11.51 12.96
CA TRP A 765 4.84 10.12 12.69
C TRP A 765 5.66 9.47 13.82
N GLU A 766 6.51 10.22 14.52
CA GLU A 766 7.20 9.74 15.73
C GLU A 766 6.17 9.39 16.82
N HIS A 767 5.24 10.31 17.11
CA HIS A 767 4.16 10.04 18.05
C HIS A 767 3.25 8.89 17.59
N PHE A 768 2.98 8.75 16.30
CA PHE A 768 2.27 7.60 15.74
C PHE A 768 2.99 6.28 16.06
N CYS A 769 4.30 6.20 15.82
CA CYS A 769 5.09 5.00 16.09
C CYS A 769 5.11 4.67 17.59
N LEU A 770 5.35 5.65 18.46
CA LEU A 770 5.36 5.45 19.91
C LEU A 770 4.00 4.99 20.45
N ALA A 771 2.89 5.49 19.88
CA ALA A 771 1.55 5.01 20.21
C ALA A 771 1.32 3.56 19.72
N MET A 772 1.73 3.21 18.50
CA MET A 772 1.66 1.85 17.98
C MET A 772 2.50 0.86 18.80
N GLU A 773 3.71 1.27 19.21
CA GLU A 773 4.60 0.49 20.07
C GLU A 773 3.98 0.24 21.45
N ALA A 774 3.33 1.25 22.06
CA ALA A 774 2.59 1.05 23.30
C ALA A 774 1.47 -0.01 23.14
N LEU A 775 0.75 -0.01 22.02
CA LEU A 775 -0.29 -0.99 21.76
C LEU A 775 0.22 -2.42 21.60
N LYS A 776 1.51 -2.63 21.26
CA LYS A 776 2.11 -3.99 21.21
C LYS A 776 2.18 -4.63 22.60
N GLU A 777 2.25 -3.81 23.65
CA GLU A 777 2.30 -4.26 25.04
C GLU A 777 0.91 -4.66 25.60
N MET A 778 -0.17 -4.39 24.86
CA MET A 778 -1.54 -4.70 25.31
C MET A 778 -1.79 -6.21 25.42
N PRO A 779 -2.44 -6.69 26.49
CA PRO A 779 -2.79 -8.10 26.65
C PRO A 779 -3.95 -8.55 25.75
N ARG A 780 -4.65 -7.60 25.11
CA ARG A 780 -5.82 -7.79 24.24
C ARG A 780 -5.51 -7.28 22.83
N ASN A 781 -6.27 -7.72 21.83
CA ASN A 781 -6.12 -7.26 20.45
C ASN A 781 -6.62 -5.80 20.31
N PRO A 782 -5.75 -4.79 20.14
CA PRO A 782 -6.16 -3.39 20.16
C PRO A 782 -6.56 -2.90 18.76
N ALA A 783 -7.27 -3.72 17.98
CA ALA A 783 -7.57 -3.45 16.57
C ALA A 783 -8.27 -2.10 16.36
N PHE A 784 -9.25 -1.78 17.20
CA PHE A 784 -9.95 -0.50 17.13
C PHE A 784 -9.03 0.70 17.39
N LEU A 785 -8.13 0.61 18.38
CA LEU A 785 -7.17 1.68 18.69
C LEU A 785 -6.13 1.84 17.58
N LYS A 786 -5.61 0.73 17.04
CA LYS A 786 -4.72 0.75 15.86
C LYS A 786 -5.39 1.48 14.68
N GLN A 787 -6.66 1.16 14.40
CA GLN A 787 -7.38 1.80 13.30
C GLN A 787 -7.79 3.24 13.58
N LEU A 788 -8.11 3.58 14.83
CA LEU A 788 -8.32 4.97 15.23
C LEU A 788 -7.08 5.81 14.92
N LEU A 789 -5.90 5.34 15.31
CA LEU A 789 -4.66 6.07 15.08
C LEU A 789 -4.35 6.22 13.58
N ASN A 790 -4.53 5.15 12.79
CA ASN A 790 -4.46 5.22 11.32
C ASN A 790 -5.44 6.26 10.74
N TYR A 791 -6.67 6.29 11.26
CA TYR A 791 -7.68 7.28 10.84
C TYR A 791 -7.26 8.70 11.21
N ILE A 792 -6.70 8.91 12.41
CA ILE A 792 -6.23 10.23 12.86
C ILE A 792 -5.19 10.79 11.90
N ILE A 793 -4.14 10.04 11.57
CA ILE A 793 -3.06 10.55 10.70
C ILE A 793 -3.49 10.70 9.23
N SER A 794 -4.49 9.92 8.81
CA SER A 794 -4.96 9.87 7.42
C SER A 794 -6.22 10.70 7.17
N ARG A 795 -6.75 11.44 8.15
CA ARG A 795 -7.94 12.28 7.92
C ARG A 795 -7.62 13.49 7.05
N ASP A 796 -8.63 13.90 6.28
CA ASP A 796 -8.58 15.10 5.43
C ASP A 796 -9.34 16.28 6.06
N PHE A 797 -10.03 16.05 7.21
CA PHE A 797 -10.85 17.03 7.96
C PHE A 797 -11.14 16.61 9.43
#